data_AF-L0DNQ3-F1
#
_entry.id   AF-L0DNQ3-F1
#
_cell.length_a   1.000
_cell.length_b   1.000
_cell.length_c   1.000
_cell.angle_alpha   90.00
_cell.angle_beta   90.00
_cell.angle_gamma   90.00
#
_symmetry.space_group_name_H-M   'P 1'
#
loop_
_entity.id
_entity.type
_entity.pdbx_description
1 polymer ?
#
loop_
_entity_poly.entity_id
_entity_poly.type
_entity_poly.pdbx_seq_one_letter_code
_entity_poly.pdbx_strand_id
1 'polypeptide(L)'
;MYALLFCTLSVALQPTEPSRETYDVVVYGGTSAGISAAVQAARMGKSVVVIAPEVNLGGLTSGGLGWTDSGRKDAVGGMALEFYRRVKTHYDKPENWKQQKAEEYRLYHRKDDAIWAFEPHIAEKVFEELVAEHKIPVQRNEWLDRAQGVTKKGTKIVAIRTLSGKTYRGKVFIDATYEGDLMASAGVSFTVGREANAKYGETMNGVQTRRAVSHQFEKSVDPYVVPGDPSSGLLPRIHAGSPGVDGEGDNRIQAYCFRMCLTNDDENRIPFEKPSGYDPKQYELLGRYLRTGWKGVFSKFDPVPNHKTDTNNHGAFSTDNIGMNYDYPEGSYERRREIIKEHELYQKGLMYYIANDPGVPEDIRTAMSHWGLPKDEFNDNGHWPHQIYVREARRMVTDFVMTERHLQGTEPTPEPIGMGSYNMDSHHVQRYVDANGHARNEGDIQVNPGGPYPISYRAIVPKAGECTNLLVPVCLASSHIAYGSIRMEPVFLILGQSAATAAAAAIDAGTDVQNVDYSPLQRRLLADHQVLNLPRTVRKVLSTRSLPGVVVDDEAAELTGNWGTSSVVGPYVNAGYRHDGNADKGKKSATFRAKLEPGRYEIRVAYSANDNRASAIPVRIHHVNGIASLQLDEKKVPPKANEPFVRVGTFDLDDKAAVEILNEGTTGHVIIDAVQFLKVAR
;
A
#
# COMPACT_ATOMS: atom_id res chain seq x y z
N MET A 1 25.38 2.85 -78.92
CA MET A 1 24.69 1.99 -77.94
C MET A 1 25.70 1.68 -76.83
N TYR A 2 25.82 2.55 -75.82
CA TYR A 2 26.75 2.40 -74.70
C TYR A 2 25.93 2.03 -73.46
N ALA A 3 26.13 0.83 -72.94
CA ALA A 3 25.51 0.35 -71.71
C ALA A 3 26.41 0.72 -70.53
N LEU A 4 25.91 1.58 -69.63
CA LEU A 4 26.53 1.89 -68.34
C LEU A 4 26.12 0.81 -67.32
N LEU A 5 27.10 0.08 -66.81
CA LEU A 5 26.96 -0.83 -65.68
C LEU A 5 27.00 -0.02 -64.38
N PHE A 6 25.89 0.02 -63.63
CA PHE A 6 25.87 0.51 -62.26
C PHE A 6 26.19 -0.66 -61.32
N CYS A 7 27.39 -0.64 -60.71
CA CYS A 7 27.72 -1.52 -59.58
C CYS A 7 27.11 -0.95 -58.30
N THR A 8 26.05 -1.58 -57.80
CA THR A 8 25.51 -1.33 -56.46
C THR A 8 26.38 -2.07 -55.43
N LEU A 9 27.19 -1.33 -54.67
CA LEU A 9 27.81 -1.84 -53.45
C LEU A 9 26.72 -2.07 -52.40
N SER A 10 26.39 -3.35 -52.15
CA SER A 10 25.59 -3.75 -51.00
C SER A 10 26.50 -3.83 -49.78
N VAL A 11 26.38 -2.85 -48.87
CA VAL A 11 26.97 -2.94 -47.53
C VAL A 11 26.11 -3.91 -46.73
N ALA A 12 26.57 -5.15 -46.62
CA ALA A 12 25.97 -6.12 -45.72
C ALA A 12 26.25 -5.68 -44.28
N LEU A 13 25.21 -5.23 -43.57
CA LEU A 13 25.23 -5.10 -42.11
C LEU A 13 25.49 -6.49 -41.53
N GLN A 14 26.69 -6.71 -40.99
CA GLN A 14 26.96 -7.90 -40.19
C GLN A 14 26.09 -7.85 -38.93
N PRO A 15 25.37 -8.93 -38.58
CA PRO A 15 24.74 -9.04 -37.27
C PRO A 15 25.83 -8.89 -36.21
N THR A 16 25.64 -7.95 -35.29
CA THR A 16 26.47 -7.82 -34.09
C THR A 16 26.42 -9.13 -33.32
N GLU A 17 27.56 -9.82 -33.17
CA GLU A 17 27.62 -11.00 -32.31
C GLU A 17 27.17 -10.60 -30.88
N PRO A 18 26.30 -11.40 -30.22
CA PRO A 18 25.93 -11.15 -28.84
C PRO A 18 27.18 -11.17 -27.96
N SER A 19 27.30 -10.23 -27.02
CA SER A 19 28.47 -10.16 -26.15
C SER A 19 28.66 -11.48 -25.41
N ARG A 20 29.88 -12.01 -25.42
CA ARG A 20 30.26 -13.20 -24.63
C ARG A 20 30.46 -12.87 -23.14
N GLU A 21 30.20 -11.63 -22.75
CA GLU A 21 30.49 -11.12 -21.43
C GLU A 21 29.51 -11.71 -20.40
N THR A 22 30.05 -12.25 -19.32
CA THR A 22 29.27 -12.79 -18.21
C THR A 22 29.42 -11.86 -17.03
N TYR A 23 28.31 -11.30 -16.56
CA TYR A 23 28.28 -10.44 -15.39
C TYR A 23 28.26 -11.27 -14.11
N ASP A 24 28.74 -10.70 -13.01
CA ASP A 24 28.54 -11.28 -11.69
C ASP A 24 27.05 -11.21 -11.32
N VAL A 25 26.43 -10.06 -11.53
CA VAL A 25 25.02 -9.81 -11.23
C VAL A 25 24.28 -9.29 -12.45
N VAL A 26 23.13 -9.89 -12.78
CA VAL A 26 22.18 -9.37 -13.78
C VAL A 26 20.92 -8.92 -13.05
N VAL A 27 20.60 -7.64 -13.12
CA VAL A 27 19.39 -7.07 -12.53
C VAL A 27 18.34 -6.90 -13.62
N TYR A 28 17.16 -7.46 -13.45
CA TYR A 28 16.01 -7.25 -14.33
C TYR A 28 15.02 -6.31 -13.65
N GLY A 29 14.78 -5.14 -14.25
CA GLY A 29 13.94 -4.05 -13.72
C GLY A 29 14.72 -2.77 -13.45
N GLY A 30 14.25 -1.65 -13.99
CA GLY A 30 14.73 -0.28 -13.77
C GLY A 30 14.06 0.44 -12.60
N THR A 31 13.44 -0.31 -11.68
CA THR A 31 12.77 0.23 -10.48
C THR A 31 13.77 0.77 -9.46
N SER A 32 13.26 1.42 -8.41
CA SER A 32 14.08 1.87 -7.27
C SER A 32 14.88 0.71 -6.63
N ALA A 33 14.27 -0.47 -6.45
CA ALA A 33 14.97 -1.69 -6.03
C ALA A 33 16.08 -2.10 -7.00
N GLY A 34 15.80 -2.06 -8.30
CA GLY A 34 16.76 -2.47 -9.33
C GLY A 34 18.01 -1.59 -9.35
N ILE A 35 17.83 -0.27 -9.29
CA ILE A 35 18.95 0.68 -9.24
C ILE A 35 19.72 0.57 -7.92
N SER A 36 19.03 0.40 -6.79
CA SER A 36 19.71 0.15 -5.52
C SER A 36 20.53 -1.14 -5.54
N ALA A 37 19.99 -2.22 -6.09
CA ALA A 37 20.72 -3.48 -6.23
C ALA A 37 21.96 -3.31 -7.11
N ALA A 38 21.84 -2.61 -8.25
CA ALA A 38 22.96 -2.43 -9.17
C ALA A 38 24.10 -1.59 -8.57
N VAL A 39 23.77 -0.49 -7.90
CA VAL A 39 24.76 0.35 -7.22
C VAL A 39 25.45 -0.41 -6.09
N GLN A 40 24.70 -1.15 -5.28
CA GLN A 40 25.30 -1.94 -4.20
C GLN A 40 26.22 -3.04 -4.75
N ALA A 41 25.84 -3.74 -5.82
CA ALA A 41 26.69 -4.72 -6.48
C ALA A 41 28.00 -4.09 -6.97
N ALA A 42 27.92 -2.93 -7.64
CA ALA A 42 29.09 -2.19 -8.11
C ALA A 42 30.00 -1.75 -6.94
N ARG A 43 29.44 -1.24 -5.84
CA ARG A 43 30.19 -0.87 -4.61
C ARG A 43 30.88 -2.05 -3.94
N MET A 44 30.35 -3.27 -4.13
CA MET A 44 30.97 -4.51 -3.68
C MET A 44 31.95 -5.11 -4.70
N GLY A 45 32.30 -4.36 -5.75
CA GLY A 45 33.29 -4.75 -6.75
C GLY A 45 32.79 -5.82 -7.72
N LYS A 46 31.46 -6.00 -7.85
CA LYS A 46 30.86 -6.95 -8.79
C LYS A 46 30.57 -6.27 -10.12
N SER A 47 30.81 -6.99 -11.22
CA SER A 47 30.33 -6.59 -12.54
C SER A 47 28.81 -6.75 -12.59
N VAL A 48 28.10 -5.70 -13.02
CA VAL A 48 26.64 -5.68 -13.00
C VAL A 48 26.09 -5.03 -14.25
N VAL A 49 24.93 -5.50 -14.70
CA VAL A 49 24.14 -4.88 -15.77
C VAL A 49 22.67 -4.79 -15.34
N VAL A 50 22.00 -3.69 -15.68
CA VAL A 50 20.55 -3.51 -15.50
C VAL A 50 19.86 -3.71 -16.84
N ILE A 51 18.89 -4.61 -16.88
CA ILE A 51 18.00 -4.88 -18.01
C ILE A 51 16.62 -4.36 -17.63
N ALA A 52 16.27 -3.17 -18.12
CA ALA A 52 15.06 -2.45 -17.74
C ALA A 52 14.03 -2.54 -18.87
N PRO A 53 12.84 -3.11 -18.62
CA PRO A 53 11.67 -2.88 -19.46
C PRO A 53 11.32 -1.40 -19.56
N GLU A 54 11.60 -0.64 -18.50
CA GLU A 54 11.35 0.80 -18.40
C GLU A 54 12.32 1.61 -19.27
N VAL A 55 11.84 2.75 -19.75
CA VAL A 55 12.67 3.77 -20.40
C VAL A 55 13.26 4.73 -19.36
N ASN A 56 12.49 5.12 -18.35
CA ASN A 56 12.88 6.03 -17.27
C ASN A 56 13.18 5.22 -16.00
N LEU A 57 14.19 5.62 -15.21
CA LEU A 57 14.60 4.88 -14.01
C LEU A 57 13.85 5.34 -12.76
N GLY A 58 13.69 4.42 -11.81
CA GLY A 58 13.19 4.71 -10.46
C GLY A 58 11.81 4.15 -10.15
N GLY A 59 11.13 3.55 -11.13
CA GLY A 59 9.80 2.95 -10.94
C GLY A 59 8.78 3.99 -10.48
N LEU A 60 7.96 3.69 -9.47
CA LEU A 60 6.96 4.61 -8.96
C LEU A 60 7.57 5.84 -8.28
N THR A 61 8.77 5.73 -7.69
CA THR A 61 9.47 6.86 -7.07
C THR A 61 9.64 8.03 -8.05
N SER A 62 10.01 7.75 -9.30
CA SER A 62 10.07 8.74 -10.39
C SER A 62 8.82 8.78 -11.26
N GLY A 63 7.96 7.77 -11.16
CA GLY A 63 6.70 7.61 -11.89
C GLY A 63 5.50 8.29 -11.24
N GLY A 64 5.71 9.27 -10.37
CA GLY A 64 4.65 10.11 -9.78
C GLY A 64 4.44 9.96 -8.28
N LEU A 65 5.02 8.96 -7.62
CA LEU A 65 4.98 8.81 -6.16
C LEU A 65 6.02 9.74 -5.51
N GLY A 66 5.70 11.03 -5.52
CA GLY A 66 6.50 12.09 -4.91
C GLY A 66 6.28 12.24 -3.41
N TRP A 67 5.13 11.79 -2.88
CA TRP A 67 4.81 11.81 -1.45
C TRP A 67 5.09 10.44 -0.83
N THR A 68 6.25 10.31 -0.17
CA THR A 68 6.74 9.00 0.27
C THR A 68 5.98 8.45 1.47
N ASP A 69 5.43 7.25 1.30
CA ASP A 69 4.84 6.40 2.34
C ASP A 69 5.93 5.76 3.23
N SER A 70 6.60 6.61 4.02
CA SER A 70 7.81 6.25 4.78
C SER A 70 7.54 5.62 6.15
N GLY A 71 6.35 5.83 6.72
CA GLY A 71 6.03 5.41 8.08
C GLY A 71 6.99 6.04 9.09
N ARG A 72 7.73 5.20 9.81
CA ARG A 72 8.83 5.61 10.68
C ARG A 72 10.11 5.81 9.86
N LYS A 73 10.54 7.06 9.72
CA LYS A 73 11.77 7.45 9.00
C LYS A 73 13.05 6.80 9.53
N ASP A 74 13.11 6.49 10.83
CA ASP A 74 14.27 5.82 11.43
C ASP A 74 14.35 4.31 11.10
N ALA A 75 13.33 3.75 10.44
CA ALA A 75 13.40 2.42 9.83
C ALA A 75 14.08 2.43 8.46
N VAL A 76 14.31 3.62 7.88
CA VAL A 76 14.91 3.78 6.54
C VAL A 76 16.40 4.05 6.69
N GLY A 77 17.22 3.10 6.25
CA GLY A 77 18.68 3.17 6.29
C GLY A 77 19.34 2.98 4.93
N GLY A 78 20.66 2.80 4.94
CA GLY A 78 21.47 2.45 3.78
C GLY A 78 21.20 3.30 2.54
N MET A 79 21.07 2.62 1.39
CA MET A 79 20.84 3.23 0.10
C MET A 79 19.52 3.98 0.00
N ALA A 80 18.48 3.53 0.72
CA ALA A 80 17.20 4.22 0.72
C ALA A 80 17.34 5.62 1.37
N LEU A 81 18.03 5.71 2.50
CA LEU A 81 18.31 7.00 3.14
C LEU A 81 19.25 7.86 2.29
N GLU A 82 20.24 7.27 1.62
CA GLU A 82 21.11 7.97 0.67
C GLU A 82 20.31 8.65 -0.44
N PHE A 83 19.33 7.96 -1.03
CA PHE A 83 18.44 8.54 -2.04
C PHE A 83 17.76 9.82 -1.52
N TYR A 84 17.09 9.78 -0.36
CA TYR A 84 16.41 10.96 0.19
C TYR A 84 17.35 12.10 0.57
N ARG A 85 18.59 11.79 0.97
CA ARG A 85 19.66 12.80 1.20
C ARG A 85 20.14 13.45 -0.10
N ARG A 86 20.21 12.70 -1.20
CA ARG A 86 20.54 13.24 -2.53
C ARG A 86 19.42 14.14 -3.05
N VAL A 87 18.16 13.73 -2.87
CA VAL A 87 17.00 14.60 -3.14
C VAL A 87 17.06 15.87 -2.28
N LYS A 88 17.40 15.77 -0.99
CA LYS A 88 17.60 16.94 -0.12
C LYS A 88 18.71 17.86 -0.63
N THR A 89 19.82 17.31 -1.10
CA THR A 89 20.94 18.07 -1.69
C THR A 89 20.51 18.87 -2.93
N HIS A 90 19.54 18.37 -3.70
CA HIS A 90 18.92 19.14 -4.77
C HIS A 90 18.17 20.36 -4.20
N TYR A 91 17.26 20.14 -3.25
CA TYR A 91 16.44 21.22 -2.68
C TYR A 91 17.18 22.15 -1.71
N ASP A 92 18.42 21.84 -1.31
CA ASP A 92 19.26 22.78 -0.55
C ASP A 92 19.76 23.96 -1.39
N LYS A 93 19.62 23.87 -2.72
CA LYS A 93 20.03 24.89 -3.67
C LYS A 93 18.87 25.84 -3.98
N PRO A 94 18.96 27.15 -3.66
CA PRO A 94 17.86 28.10 -3.86
C PRO A 94 17.35 28.17 -5.31
N GLU A 95 18.19 27.94 -6.31
CA GLU A 95 17.83 27.96 -7.72
C GLU A 95 16.88 26.84 -8.16
N ASN A 96 16.72 25.79 -7.35
CA ASN A 96 15.81 24.67 -7.63
C ASN A 96 14.37 24.93 -7.14
N TRP A 97 14.16 26.04 -6.43
CA TRP A 97 12.86 26.50 -5.96
C TRP A 97 12.29 27.53 -6.95
N LYS A 98 11.66 27.03 -8.02
CA LYS A 98 11.25 27.82 -9.18
C LYS A 98 9.92 28.54 -8.98
N GLN A 99 8.89 27.83 -8.49
CA GLN A 99 7.52 28.36 -8.35
C GLN A 99 7.17 28.78 -6.93
N GLN A 100 8.02 28.45 -5.94
CA GLN A 100 7.85 28.83 -4.54
C GLN A 100 9.23 28.99 -3.92
N LYS A 101 9.35 29.64 -2.76
CA LYS A 101 10.60 29.65 -1.97
C LYS A 101 10.72 28.41 -1.09
N ALA A 102 11.93 28.04 -0.74
CA ALA A 102 12.20 26.90 0.13
C ALA A 102 11.48 26.99 1.48
N GLU A 103 11.43 28.20 2.06
CA GLU A 103 10.81 28.47 3.36
C GLU A 103 9.28 28.40 3.34
N GLU A 104 8.66 28.48 2.15
CA GLU A 104 7.21 28.38 1.97
C GLU A 104 6.76 26.91 1.96
N TYR A 105 7.68 25.97 1.72
CA TYR A 105 7.38 24.55 1.70
C TYR A 105 7.46 23.91 3.08
N ARG A 106 6.31 23.54 3.64
CA ARG A 106 6.19 23.03 5.02
C ARG A 106 7.01 21.78 5.35
N LEU A 107 7.36 20.96 4.35
CA LEU A 107 8.11 19.70 4.56
C LEU A 107 9.61 19.83 4.24
N TYR A 108 10.07 21.04 3.91
CA TYR A 108 11.49 21.32 3.81
C TYR A 108 11.96 22.05 5.07
N HIS A 109 12.97 21.46 5.71
CA HIS A 109 13.63 22.06 6.85
C HIS A 109 15.14 22.04 6.60
N ARG A 110 15.78 23.21 6.70
CA ARG A 110 17.23 23.35 6.45
C ARG A 110 18.09 22.45 7.36
N LYS A 111 17.60 22.12 8.56
CA LYS A 111 18.31 21.29 9.55
C LYS A 111 18.16 19.79 9.32
N ASP A 112 17.16 19.38 8.55
CA ASP A 112 16.95 17.97 8.23
C ASP A 112 18.01 17.52 7.23
N ASP A 113 18.45 16.27 7.34
CA ASP A 113 19.43 15.68 6.43
C ASP A 113 18.78 15.06 5.18
N ALA A 114 17.47 14.81 5.21
CA ALA A 114 16.72 14.18 4.12
C ALA A 114 15.35 14.84 3.91
N ILE A 115 14.84 14.76 2.67
CA ILE A 115 13.48 15.20 2.31
C ILE A 115 12.70 14.02 1.72
N TRP A 116 11.42 13.93 2.06
CA TRP A 116 10.57 12.75 1.81
C TRP A 116 9.42 13.05 0.84
N ALA A 117 9.38 14.28 0.34
CA ALA A 117 8.42 14.75 -0.63
C ALA A 117 9.17 15.52 -1.72
N PHE A 118 8.98 15.14 -2.97
CA PHE A 118 9.79 15.61 -4.10
C PHE A 118 9.06 15.52 -5.42
N GLU A 119 9.59 16.25 -6.39
CA GLU A 119 9.13 16.22 -7.78
C GLU A 119 9.63 14.94 -8.48
N PRO A 120 8.80 14.29 -9.33
CA PRO A 120 9.16 13.03 -9.99
C PRO A 120 10.45 13.08 -10.82
N HIS A 121 10.66 14.14 -11.62
CA HIS A 121 11.88 14.29 -12.42
C HIS A 121 13.16 14.43 -11.55
N ILE A 122 13.04 14.87 -10.30
CA ILE A 122 14.17 14.94 -9.36
C ILE A 122 14.55 13.57 -8.85
N ALA A 123 13.56 12.70 -8.57
CA ALA A 123 13.82 11.31 -8.25
C ALA A 123 14.52 10.58 -9.41
N GLU A 124 14.02 10.74 -10.64
CA GLU A 124 14.65 10.17 -11.84
C GLU A 124 16.11 10.64 -11.97
N LYS A 125 16.34 11.95 -11.85
CA LYS A 125 17.69 12.53 -11.89
C LYS A 125 18.64 11.89 -10.88
N VAL A 126 18.21 11.66 -9.64
CA VAL A 126 19.05 11.01 -8.61
C VAL A 126 19.42 9.58 -9.02
N PHE A 127 18.49 8.81 -9.60
CA PHE A 127 18.79 7.46 -10.10
C PHE A 127 19.75 7.46 -11.29
N GLU A 128 19.58 8.38 -12.23
CA GLU A 128 20.51 8.56 -13.35
C GLU A 128 21.92 8.93 -12.87
N GLU A 129 22.03 9.85 -11.90
CA GLU A 129 23.30 10.25 -11.29
C GLU A 129 23.98 9.05 -10.60
N LEU A 130 23.23 8.26 -9.84
CA LEU A 130 23.74 7.05 -9.18
C LEU A 130 24.29 6.01 -10.17
N VAL A 131 23.58 5.78 -11.27
CA VAL A 131 24.00 4.89 -12.36
C VAL A 131 25.27 5.40 -13.03
N ALA A 132 25.32 6.69 -13.36
CA ALA A 132 26.46 7.32 -14.01
C ALA A 132 27.71 7.32 -13.12
N GLU A 133 27.57 7.64 -11.83
CA GLU A 133 28.64 7.66 -10.83
C GLU A 133 29.36 6.30 -10.75
N HIS A 134 28.59 5.21 -10.80
CA HIS A 134 29.09 3.84 -10.71
C HIS A 134 29.34 3.18 -12.07
N LYS A 135 29.14 3.91 -13.18
CA LYS A 135 29.33 3.44 -14.56
C LYS A 135 28.57 2.15 -14.86
N ILE A 136 27.35 2.04 -14.33
CA ILE A 136 26.52 0.84 -14.49
C ILE A 136 25.94 0.82 -15.92
N PRO A 137 26.17 -0.24 -16.72
CA PRO A 137 25.49 -0.42 -17.99
C PRO A 137 24.00 -0.66 -17.78
N VAL A 138 23.16 0.18 -18.41
CA VAL A 138 21.70 0.05 -18.38
C VAL A 138 21.17 -0.16 -19.78
N GLN A 139 20.40 -1.22 -19.96
CA GLN A 139 19.75 -1.58 -21.21
C GLN A 139 18.26 -1.27 -21.06
N ARG A 140 17.82 -0.15 -21.63
CA ARG A 140 16.44 0.38 -21.51
C ARG A 140 15.54 -0.18 -22.59
N ASN A 141 14.23 -0.22 -22.31
CA ASN A 141 13.22 -0.76 -23.20
C ASN A 141 13.52 -2.23 -23.62
N GLU A 142 14.09 -3.01 -22.71
CA GLU A 142 14.44 -4.40 -22.91
C GLU A 142 13.50 -5.31 -22.13
N TRP A 143 12.51 -5.85 -22.85
CA TRP A 143 11.47 -6.71 -22.29
C TRP A 143 11.89 -8.18 -22.33
N LEU A 144 11.73 -8.92 -21.24
CA LEU A 144 12.05 -10.35 -21.20
C LEU A 144 11.21 -11.14 -22.22
N ASP A 145 11.83 -12.07 -22.94
CA ASP A 145 11.09 -13.12 -23.63
C ASP A 145 10.55 -14.09 -22.57
N ARG A 146 9.33 -13.88 -22.10
CA ARG A 146 8.74 -14.68 -21.00
C ARG A 146 8.45 -16.13 -21.39
N ALA A 147 8.33 -16.42 -22.69
CA ALA A 147 8.01 -17.77 -23.15
C ALA A 147 9.26 -18.66 -23.20
N GLN A 148 10.39 -18.12 -23.63
CA GLN A 148 11.61 -18.92 -23.90
C GLN A 148 12.92 -18.22 -23.52
N GLY A 149 12.86 -17.06 -22.88
CA GLY A 149 14.02 -16.21 -22.64
C GLY A 149 14.91 -16.68 -21.50
N VAL A 150 14.43 -17.51 -20.58
CA VAL A 150 15.23 -17.99 -19.45
C VAL A 150 15.92 -19.31 -19.79
N THR A 151 17.25 -19.31 -19.86
CA THR A 151 18.05 -20.52 -20.05
C THR A 151 18.62 -20.98 -18.71
N LYS A 152 18.32 -22.23 -18.31
CA LYS A 152 18.81 -22.84 -17.06
C LYS A 152 19.73 -24.03 -17.30
N LYS A 153 20.66 -24.27 -16.37
CA LYS A 153 21.40 -25.52 -16.21
C LYS A 153 21.06 -26.10 -14.83
N GLY A 154 20.21 -27.13 -14.80
CA GLY A 154 19.57 -27.55 -13.56
C GLY A 154 18.69 -26.43 -12.99
N THR A 155 18.89 -26.09 -11.71
CA THR A 155 18.18 -24.99 -11.04
C THR A 155 18.82 -23.62 -11.26
N LYS A 156 19.99 -23.54 -11.89
CA LYS A 156 20.73 -22.29 -12.07
C LYS A 156 20.37 -21.59 -13.38
N ILE A 157 19.96 -20.32 -13.33
CA ILE A 157 19.83 -19.47 -14.52
C ILE A 157 21.24 -19.18 -15.06
N VAL A 158 21.43 -19.37 -16.36
CA VAL A 158 22.68 -19.10 -17.07
C VAL A 158 22.58 -17.83 -17.92
N ALA A 159 21.41 -17.58 -18.49
CA ALA A 159 21.16 -16.40 -19.31
C ALA A 159 19.67 -16.03 -19.35
N ILE A 160 19.42 -14.76 -19.59
CA ILE A 160 18.10 -14.24 -19.99
C ILE A 160 18.18 -13.63 -21.39
N ARG A 161 17.13 -13.82 -22.20
CA ARG A 161 16.97 -13.22 -23.53
C ARG A 161 15.78 -12.28 -23.55
N THR A 162 15.95 -11.12 -24.17
CA THR A 162 14.89 -10.12 -24.33
C THR A 162 14.23 -10.24 -25.70
N LEU A 163 13.07 -9.59 -25.88
CA LEU A 163 12.33 -9.58 -27.15
C LEU A 163 13.11 -8.92 -28.29
N SER A 164 14.10 -8.08 -28.00
CA SER A 164 15.01 -7.52 -29.01
C SER A 164 16.02 -8.55 -29.54
N GLY A 165 16.08 -9.74 -28.95
CA GLY A 165 17.02 -10.81 -29.29
C GLY A 165 18.34 -10.75 -28.52
N LYS A 166 18.58 -9.70 -27.71
CA LYS A 166 19.79 -9.61 -26.87
C LYS A 166 19.75 -10.66 -25.75
N THR A 167 20.93 -11.18 -25.41
CA THR A 167 21.09 -12.22 -24.38
C THR A 167 22.11 -11.76 -23.35
N TYR A 168 21.79 -11.92 -22.07
CA TYR A 168 22.61 -11.49 -20.94
C TYR A 168 22.93 -12.67 -20.03
N ARG A 169 24.22 -12.89 -19.76
CA ARG A 169 24.72 -13.99 -18.92
C ARG A 169 25.13 -13.47 -17.55
N GLY A 170 24.83 -14.23 -16.50
CA GLY A 170 25.03 -13.82 -15.11
C GLY A 170 25.40 -14.98 -14.19
N LYS A 171 26.12 -14.70 -13.09
CA LYS A 171 26.31 -15.68 -12.00
C LYS A 171 25.10 -15.72 -11.07
N VAL A 172 24.56 -14.55 -10.71
CA VAL A 172 23.33 -14.35 -9.93
C VAL A 172 22.41 -13.38 -10.66
N PHE A 173 21.10 -13.60 -10.53
CA PHE A 173 20.06 -12.76 -11.11
C PHE A 173 19.22 -12.13 -10.01
N ILE A 174 18.74 -10.92 -10.24
CA ILE A 174 17.82 -10.21 -9.34
C ILE A 174 16.60 -9.80 -10.15
N ASP A 175 15.41 -10.27 -9.77
CA ASP A 175 14.14 -9.78 -10.33
C ASP A 175 13.62 -8.64 -9.46
N ALA A 176 13.84 -7.42 -9.93
CA ALA A 176 13.44 -6.19 -9.29
C ALA A 176 12.25 -5.52 -10.00
N THR A 177 11.49 -6.26 -10.81
CA THR A 177 10.26 -5.75 -11.46
C THR A 177 9.06 -5.79 -10.52
N TYR A 178 8.05 -4.95 -10.77
CA TYR A 178 6.80 -4.99 -10.00
C TYR A 178 5.94 -6.23 -10.32
N GLU A 179 6.20 -6.87 -11.46
CA GLU A 179 5.41 -7.97 -12.01
C GLU A 179 5.99 -9.37 -11.74
N GLY A 180 7.29 -9.43 -11.44
CA GLY A 180 8.00 -10.69 -11.17
C GLY A 180 8.09 -11.59 -12.40
N ASP A 181 8.29 -11.01 -13.59
CA ASP A 181 8.28 -11.76 -14.83
C ASP A 181 9.51 -12.69 -14.96
N LEU A 182 10.67 -12.31 -14.42
CA LEU A 182 11.85 -13.16 -14.45
C LEU A 182 11.70 -14.34 -13.49
N MET A 183 11.19 -14.13 -12.27
CA MET A 183 10.94 -15.23 -11.33
C MET A 183 9.93 -16.24 -11.91
N ALA A 184 8.85 -15.75 -12.51
CA ALA A 184 7.83 -16.61 -13.12
C ALA A 184 8.43 -17.41 -14.30
N SER A 185 9.17 -16.74 -15.19
CA SER A 185 9.80 -17.37 -16.35
C SER A 185 10.93 -18.33 -15.98
N ALA A 186 11.53 -18.19 -14.78
CA ALA A 186 12.51 -19.12 -14.24
C ALA A 186 11.89 -20.38 -13.59
N GLY A 187 10.55 -20.48 -13.55
CA GLY A 187 9.82 -21.59 -12.95
C GLY A 187 9.76 -21.53 -11.41
N VAL A 188 9.92 -20.34 -10.82
CA VAL A 188 9.71 -20.14 -9.38
C VAL A 188 8.22 -20.09 -9.07
N SER A 189 7.80 -20.77 -8.01
CA SER A 189 6.41 -20.78 -7.58
C SER A 189 5.95 -19.38 -7.15
N PHE A 190 4.74 -18.99 -7.56
CA PHE A 190 4.13 -17.73 -7.16
C PHE A 190 2.61 -17.88 -6.96
N THR A 191 2.00 -16.85 -6.40
CA THR A 191 0.55 -16.68 -6.27
C THR A 191 0.13 -15.30 -6.77
N VAL A 192 -1.13 -15.19 -7.19
CA VAL A 192 -1.82 -13.94 -7.55
C VAL A 192 -3.16 -13.93 -6.83
N GLY A 193 -3.63 -12.75 -6.42
CA GLY A 193 -4.91 -12.61 -5.72
C GLY A 193 -4.76 -12.55 -4.20
N ARG A 194 -5.85 -12.81 -3.48
CA ARG A 194 -5.91 -12.78 -2.01
C ARG A 194 -6.04 -14.17 -1.46
N GLU A 195 -5.20 -14.52 -0.50
CA GLU A 195 -5.33 -15.78 0.19
C GLU A 195 -6.48 -15.77 1.20
N ALA A 196 -7.13 -16.91 1.39
CA ALA A 196 -8.10 -17.05 2.47
C ALA A 196 -7.42 -16.90 3.84
N ASN A 197 -8.14 -16.35 4.81
CA ASN A 197 -7.68 -16.22 6.21
C ASN A 197 -7.13 -17.54 6.77
N ALA A 198 -7.78 -18.67 6.44
CA ALA A 198 -7.39 -20.00 6.88
C ALA A 198 -6.00 -20.46 6.37
N LYS A 199 -5.47 -19.89 5.27
CA LYS A 199 -4.20 -20.34 4.68
C LYS A 199 -3.00 -20.04 5.58
N TYR A 200 -2.99 -18.87 6.22
CA TYR A 200 -1.89 -18.41 7.08
C TYR A 200 -2.34 -18.04 8.51
N GLY A 201 -3.61 -18.27 8.85
CA GLY A 201 -4.17 -17.89 10.15
C GLY A 201 -4.25 -16.38 10.32
N GLU A 202 -4.57 -15.67 9.24
CA GLU A 202 -4.70 -14.20 9.19
C GLU A 202 -6.17 -13.79 9.41
N THR A 203 -6.41 -12.50 9.67
CA THR A 203 -7.76 -11.96 9.86
C THR A 203 -8.15 -10.93 8.82
N MET A 204 -7.15 -10.33 8.18
CA MET A 204 -7.30 -9.20 7.26
C MET A 204 -7.10 -9.59 5.78
N ASN A 205 -6.86 -10.88 5.50
CA ASN A 205 -6.70 -11.37 4.15
C ASN A 205 -8.05 -11.80 3.54
N GLY A 206 -8.06 -12.11 2.24
CA GLY A 206 -9.27 -12.51 1.52
C GLY A 206 -10.25 -11.37 1.27
N VAL A 207 -11.50 -11.73 1.02
CA VAL A 207 -12.64 -10.80 0.87
C VAL A 207 -12.87 -10.06 2.19
N GLN A 208 -13.08 -8.75 2.11
CA GLN A 208 -13.22 -7.85 3.25
C GLN A 208 -14.32 -6.81 2.98
N THR A 209 -15.56 -7.14 3.34
CA THR A 209 -16.70 -6.22 3.31
C THR A 209 -16.89 -5.50 4.63
N ARG A 210 -16.70 -6.18 5.77
CA ARG A 210 -16.85 -5.60 7.11
C ARG A 210 -15.77 -4.59 7.47
N ARG A 211 -14.54 -4.82 7.03
CA ARG A 211 -13.38 -3.94 7.31
C ARG A 211 -13.17 -2.86 6.25
N ALA A 212 -13.93 -2.88 5.14
CA ALA A 212 -13.94 -1.87 4.08
C ALA A 212 -14.62 -0.55 4.51
N VAL A 213 -14.06 0.09 5.54
CA VAL A 213 -14.58 1.34 6.13
C VAL A 213 -13.86 2.58 5.60
N SER A 214 -12.63 2.41 5.11
CA SER A 214 -11.84 3.48 4.52
C SER A 214 -12.23 3.73 3.07
N HIS A 215 -12.08 4.99 2.63
CA HIS A 215 -12.43 5.47 1.29
C HIS A 215 -13.77 4.90 0.77
N GLN A 216 -14.76 4.83 1.64
CA GLN A 216 -16.04 4.20 1.36
C GLN A 216 -17.12 5.27 1.06
N PHE A 217 -18.23 4.87 0.44
CA PHE A 217 -19.37 5.79 0.27
C PHE A 217 -19.90 6.22 1.65
N GLU A 218 -19.80 7.52 1.95
CA GLU A 218 -20.29 8.13 3.20
C GLU A 218 -21.81 8.35 3.20
N LYS A 219 -22.40 8.33 2.01
CA LYS A 219 -23.83 8.51 1.75
C LYS A 219 -24.31 7.42 0.80
N SER A 220 -25.59 7.08 0.88
CA SER A 220 -26.23 6.18 -0.08
C SER A 220 -26.17 6.78 -1.48
N VAL A 221 -25.65 6.01 -2.44
CA VAL A 221 -25.60 6.39 -3.86
C VAL A 221 -26.26 5.29 -4.68
N ASP A 222 -27.20 5.69 -5.54
CA ASP A 222 -27.92 4.77 -6.41
C ASP A 222 -27.01 4.23 -7.53
N PRO A 223 -26.89 2.89 -7.67
CA PRO A 223 -25.98 2.25 -8.61
C PRO A 223 -26.59 2.01 -10.00
N TYR A 224 -27.86 2.31 -10.24
CA TYR A 224 -28.59 1.90 -11.44
C TYR A 224 -28.64 3.01 -12.51
N VAL A 225 -28.77 2.61 -13.77
CA VAL A 225 -28.86 3.56 -14.91
C VAL A 225 -30.02 4.52 -14.71
N VAL A 226 -31.19 3.99 -14.37
CA VAL A 226 -32.36 4.75 -13.90
C VAL A 226 -32.42 4.64 -12.37
N PRO A 227 -32.35 5.76 -11.62
CA PRO A 227 -32.41 5.73 -10.17
C PRO A 227 -33.63 4.97 -9.63
N GLY A 228 -33.42 4.06 -8.69
CA GLY A 228 -34.43 3.25 -8.03
C GLY A 228 -34.94 2.06 -8.86
N ASP A 229 -34.46 1.85 -10.08
CA ASP A 229 -34.90 0.77 -10.96
C ASP A 229 -33.77 -0.23 -11.26
N PRO A 230 -33.70 -1.36 -10.54
CA PRO A 230 -32.74 -2.41 -10.80
C PRO A 230 -32.83 -3.03 -12.20
N SER A 231 -33.99 -2.96 -12.86
CA SER A 231 -34.18 -3.52 -14.21
C SER A 231 -33.49 -2.69 -15.30
N SER A 232 -33.13 -1.44 -14.99
CA SER A 232 -32.41 -0.54 -15.89
C SER A 232 -30.93 -0.91 -16.11
N GLY A 233 -30.42 -1.85 -15.31
CA GLY A 233 -29.01 -2.23 -15.30
C GLY A 233 -28.14 -1.32 -14.43
N LEU A 234 -26.90 -1.73 -14.20
CA LEU A 234 -25.94 -1.00 -13.37
C LEU A 234 -25.21 0.09 -14.17
N LEU A 235 -24.84 1.16 -13.47
CA LEU A 235 -23.86 2.12 -13.97
C LEU A 235 -22.50 1.43 -14.21
N PRO A 236 -21.65 1.99 -15.09
CA PRO A 236 -20.32 1.45 -15.33
C PRO A 236 -19.50 1.28 -14.05
N ARG A 237 -18.55 0.32 -14.08
CA ARG A 237 -17.58 0.07 -12.99
C ARG A 237 -18.24 -0.36 -11.66
N ILE A 238 -19.35 -1.06 -11.77
CA ILE A 238 -20.01 -1.79 -10.68
C ILE A 238 -20.13 -3.25 -11.09
N HIS A 239 -19.61 -4.13 -10.24
CA HIS A 239 -19.73 -5.57 -10.34
C HIS A 239 -21.15 -6.01 -9.96
N ALA A 240 -21.79 -6.81 -10.82
CA ALA A 240 -23.17 -7.24 -10.63
C ALA A 240 -23.34 -8.39 -9.63
N GLY A 241 -22.26 -9.10 -9.30
CA GLY A 241 -22.30 -10.24 -8.39
C GLY A 241 -22.06 -9.87 -6.93
N SER A 242 -22.26 -10.86 -6.06
CA SER A 242 -21.85 -10.79 -4.65
C SER A 242 -20.37 -10.40 -4.52
N PRO A 243 -20.01 -9.59 -3.50
CA PRO A 243 -18.60 -9.32 -3.20
C PRO A 243 -17.82 -10.58 -2.81
N GLY A 244 -18.51 -11.64 -2.36
CA GLY A 244 -17.91 -12.86 -1.81
C GLY A 244 -18.19 -12.99 -0.31
N VAL A 245 -17.56 -13.97 0.33
CA VAL A 245 -17.70 -14.21 1.77
C VAL A 245 -16.45 -13.73 2.49
N ASP A 246 -16.61 -12.90 3.52
CA ASP A 246 -15.47 -12.35 4.28
C ASP A 246 -14.48 -13.44 4.72
N GLY A 247 -13.19 -13.19 4.47
CA GLY A 247 -12.07 -14.08 4.79
C GLY A 247 -11.84 -15.23 3.80
N GLU A 248 -12.69 -15.42 2.79
CA GLU A 248 -12.41 -16.35 1.69
C GLU A 248 -11.41 -15.74 0.70
N GLY A 249 -10.61 -16.60 0.06
CA GLY A 249 -9.63 -16.17 -0.94
C GLY A 249 -10.26 -15.99 -2.32
N ASP A 250 -9.64 -15.14 -3.14
CA ASP A 250 -10.02 -14.95 -4.54
C ASP A 250 -8.82 -14.52 -5.40
N ASN A 251 -9.05 -14.32 -6.70
CA ASN A 251 -8.00 -13.93 -7.65
C ASN A 251 -7.91 -12.41 -7.85
N ARG A 252 -8.60 -11.61 -7.03
CA ARG A 252 -8.65 -10.16 -7.18
C ARG A 252 -7.49 -9.52 -6.44
N ILE A 253 -7.06 -8.34 -6.89
CA ILE A 253 -5.97 -7.60 -6.27
C ILE A 253 -6.36 -6.13 -6.15
N GLN A 254 -5.68 -5.42 -5.26
CA GLN A 254 -5.89 -3.99 -5.01
C GLN A 254 -5.80 -3.16 -6.30
N ALA A 255 -6.69 -2.17 -6.41
CA ALA A 255 -6.84 -1.37 -7.63
C ALA A 255 -5.57 -0.59 -8.00
N TYR A 256 -5.36 -0.42 -9.30
CA TYR A 256 -4.28 0.41 -9.82
C TYR A 256 -4.77 1.81 -10.19
N CYS A 257 -3.83 2.75 -10.22
CA CYS A 257 -4.03 4.11 -10.71
C CYS A 257 -2.69 4.69 -11.21
N PHE A 258 -2.72 5.89 -11.75
CA PHE A 258 -1.51 6.71 -11.89
C PHE A 258 -1.39 7.64 -10.68
N ARG A 259 -0.20 7.76 -10.10
CA ARG A 259 0.10 8.84 -9.16
C ARG A 259 0.39 10.10 -9.97
N MET A 260 -0.46 11.11 -9.88
CA MET A 260 -0.36 12.28 -10.77
C MET A 260 0.43 13.40 -10.11
N CYS A 261 1.42 13.93 -10.83
CA CYS A 261 1.96 15.24 -10.50
C CYS A 261 1.04 16.31 -11.09
N LEU A 262 0.36 17.09 -10.25
CA LEU A 262 -0.50 18.20 -10.67
C LEU A 262 0.03 19.53 -10.14
N THR A 263 -0.25 20.62 -10.85
CA THR A 263 0.08 21.98 -10.41
C THR A 263 -1.12 22.92 -10.55
N ASN A 264 -1.15 23.93 -9.68
CA ASN A 264 -2.06 25.07 -9.76
C ASN A 264 -1.34 26.39 -10.11
N ASP A 265 -0.07 26.33 -10.50
CA ASP A 265 0.70 27.47 -10.98
C ASP A 265 0.35 27.78 -12.44
N ASP A 266 -0.20 28.97 -12.71
CA ASP A 266 -0.73 29.30 -14.05
C ASP A 266 0.35 29.30 -15.16
N GLU A 267 1.60 29.63 -14.83
CA GLU A 267 2.70 29.63 -15.80
C GLU A 267 3.17 28.20 -16.14
N ASN A 268 3.11 27.29 -15.16
CA ASN A 268 3.48 25.89 -15.32
C ASN A 268 2.30 24.96 -15.64
N ARG A 269 1.05 25.43 -15.63
CA ARG A 269 -0.13 24.57 -15.81
C ARG A 269 -0.48 24.30 -17.27
N ILE A 270 -0.78 23.04 -17.57
CA ILE A 270 -1.50 22.57 -18.75
C ILE A 270 -2.88 22.10 -18.28
N PRO A 271 -3.99 22.74 -18.72
CA PRO A 271 -5.34 22.33 -18.36
C PRO A 271 -5.64 20.88 -18.76
N PHE A 272 -6.56 20.23 -18.04
CA PHE A 272 -7.02 18.89 -18.42
C PHE A 272 -7.77 18.94 -19.75
N GLU A 273 -7.19 18.35 -20.78
CA GLU A 273 -7.83 18.19 -22.08
C GLU A 273 -8.87 17.07 -22.08
N LYS A 274 -9.88 17.17 -22.94
CA LYS A 274 -10.85 16.09 -23.15
C LYS A 274 -10.16 14.93 -23.86
N PRO A 275 -9.96 13.75 -23.22
CA PRO A 275 -9.25 12.66 -23.89
C PRO A 275 -10.09 12.04 -25.00
N SER A 276 -9.42 11.55 -26.05
CA SER A 276 -10.07 10.74 -27.07
C SER A 276 -10.65 9.46 -26.46
N GLY A 277 -11.90 9.12 -26.78
CA GLY A 277 -12.63 8.01 -26.16
C GLY A 277 -13.31 8.35 -24.83
N TYR A 278 -13.31 9.63 -24.40
CA TYR A 278 -14.03 10.08 -23.22
C TYR A 278 -15.55 9.80 -23.30
N ASP A 279 -16.07 9.13 -22.27
CA ASP A 279 -17.49 8.93 -22.05
C ASP A 279 -17.88 9.40 -20.63
N PRO A 280 -18.69 10.47 -20.49
CA PRO A 280 -19.08 10.98 -19.17
C PRO A 280 -19.90 9.96 -18.36
N LYS A 281 -20.56 8.99 -19.00
CA LYS A 281 -21.35 7.96 -18.29
C LYS A 281 -20.48 7.09 -17.38
N GLN A 282 -19.17 7.01 -17.65
CA GLN A 282 -18.21 6.30 -16.80
C GLN A 282 -18.09 6.91 -15.39
N TYR A 283 -18.50 8.17 -15.21
CA TYR A 283 -18.36 8.94 -13.96
C TYR A 283 -19.70 9.32 -13.34
N GLU A 284 -20.84 8.86 -13.88
CA GLU A 284 -22.16 9.23 -13.36
C GLU A 284 -22.32 8.83 -11.88
N LEU A 285 -21.74 7.70 -11.46
CA LEU A 285 -21.76 7.30 -10.04
C LEU A 285 -21.02 8.31 -9.15
N LEU A 286 -19.87 8.82 -9.61
CA LEU A 286 -19.17 9.92 -8.94
C LEU A 286 -20.03 11.18 -8.92
N GLY A 287 -20.62 11.57 -10.05
CA GLY A 287 -21.51 12.72 -10.14
C GLY A 287 -22.64 12.66 -9.10
N ARG A 288 -23.30 11.51 -8.97
CA ARG A 288 -24.32 11.28 -7.93
C ARG A 288 -23.72 11.43 -6.54
N TYR A 289 -22.54 10.88 -6.29
CA TYR A 289 -21.88 10.97 -4.99
C TYR A 289 -21.54 12.42 -4.62
N LEU A 290 -20.99 13.21 -5.54
CA LEU A 290 -20.67 14.64 -5.32
C LEU A 290 -21.94 15.45 -5.00
N ARG A 291 -23.06 15.16 -5.66
CA ARG A 291 -24.36 15.81 -5.42
C ARG A 291 -24.97 15.49 -4.06
N THR A 292 -24.49 14.47 -3.35
CA THR A 292 -24.86 14.25 -1.93
C THR A 292 -24.25 15.27 -0.98
N GLY A 293 -23.33 16.12 -1.48
CA GLY A 293 -22.61 17.11 -0.69
C GLY A 293 -21.22 16.65 -0.23
N TRP A 294 -20.72 15.50 -0.70
CA TRP A 294 -19.37 15.05 -0.39
C TRP A 294 -18.31 15.99 -1.01
N LYS A 295 -17.31 16.41 -0.21
CA LYS A 295 -16.30 17.43 -0.58
C LYS A 295 -14.85 16.94 -0.52
N GLY A 296 -14.61 15.63 -0.37
CA GLY A 296 -13.26 15.06 -0.19
C GLY A 296 -12.37 14.98 -1.43
N VAL A 297 -12.78 15.56 -2.58
CA VAL A 297 -12.06 15.43 -3.87
C VAL A 297 -10.58 15.83 -3.76
N PHE A 298 -10.26 16.86 -2.99
CA PHE A 298 -8.90 17.41 -2.88
C PHE A 298 -8.10 16.87 -1.68
N SER A 299 -8.62 15.90 -0.93
CA SER A 299 -8.00 15.42 0.31
C SER A 299 -6.69 14.65 0.10
N LYS A 300 -6.41 14.22 -1.13
CA LYS A 300 -5.14 13.57 -1.52
C LYS A 300 -4.42 14.30 -2.65
N PHE A 301 -4.47 15.63 -2.61
CA PHE A 301 -3.60 16.52 -3.38
C PHE A 301 -2.39 16.85 -2.47
N ASP A 302 -1.58 15.84 -2.21
CA ASP A 302 -0.50 15.94 -1.23
C ASP A 302 0.62 16.85 -1.81
N PRO A 303 0.94 18.00 -1.17
CA PRO A 303 1.83 18.97 -1.79
C PRO A 303 3.27 18.44 -1.85
N VAL A 304 3.91 18.59 -3.00
CA VAL A 304 5.35 18.40 -3.22
C VAL A 304 5.98 19.76 -3.56
N PRO A 305 7.32 19.90 -3.61
CA PRO A 305 7.97 21.17 -3.93
C PRO A 305 7.44 21.83 -5.21
N ASN A 306 7.59 23.15 -5.29
CA ASN A 306 7.31 23.95 -6.48
C ASN A 306 5.83 24.00 -6.92
N HIS A 307 4.91 24.22 -5.98
CA HIS A 307 3.45 24.29 -6.21
C HIS A 307 2.91 23.11 -7.02
N LYS A 308 3.47 21.93 -6.76
CA LYS A 308 3.04 20.67 -7.34
C LYS A 308 2.43 19.78 -6.26
N THR A 309 1.88 18.67 -6.69
CA THR A 309 1.31 17.64 -5.82
C THR A 309 1.79 16.27 -6.23
N ASP A 310 1.69 15.32 -5.32
CA ASP A 310 1.45 13.94 -5.63
C ASP A 310 -0.03 13.66 -5.34
N THR A 311 -0.80 13.41 -6.39
CA THR A 311 -2.24 13.18 -6.31
C THR A 311 -2.58 11.69 -6.38
N ASN A 312 -3.32 11.20 -5.37
CA ASN A 312 -3.68 9.79 -5.20
C ASN A 312 -5.17 9.60 -4.86
N ASN A 313 -5.58 8.33 -4.74
CA ASN A 313 -6.93 7.90 -4.40
C ASN A 313 -7.41 8.49 -3.07
N HIS A 314 -8.61 9.08 -3.08
CA HIS A 314 -9.37 9.43 -1.89
C HIS A 314 -10.87 9.36 -2.13
N GLY A 315 -11.60 8.74 -1.21
CA GLY A 315 -13.05 8.57 -1.26
C GLY A 315 -13.49 7.35 -2.08
N ALA A 316 -14.80 7.16 -2.16
CA ALA A 316 -15.41 5.95 -2.73
C ALA A 316 -15.26 5.79 -4.25
N PHE A 317 -15.05 6.89 -4.96
CA PHE A 317 -14.86 6.92 -6.39
C PHE A 317 -13.83 7.99 -6.70
N SER A 318 -12.64 7.57 -7.14
CA SER A 318 -11.49 8.45 -7.34
C SER A 318 -10.52 7.82 -8.35
N THR A 319 -9.22 8.07 -8.23
CA THR A 319 -8.21 7.65 -9.23
C THR A 319 -8.01 6.14 -9.31
N ASP A 320 -8.34 5.37 -8.27
CA ASP A 320 -8.33 3.90 -8.34
C ASP A 320 -9.36 3.41 -9.36
N ASN A 321 -8.88 2.72 -10.40
CA ASN A 321 -9.73 2.11 -11.41
C ASN A 321 -10.14 0.69 -10.98
N ILE A 322 -10.98 0.65 -9.95
CA ILE A 322 -11.35 -0.56 -9.22
C ILE A 322 -11.81 -1.69 -10.17
N GLY A 323 -11.12 -2.83 -10.07
CA GLY A 323 -11.44 -4.07 -10.80
C GLY A 323 -10.96 -4.14 -12.24
N MET A 324 -10.25 -3.11 -12.76
CA MET A 324 -9.79 -3.08 -14.14
C MET A 324 -8.37 -3.64 -14.35
N ASN A 325 -7.75 -4.16 -13.28
CA ASN A 325 -6.37 -4.62 -13.27
C ASN A 325 -6.19 -6.14 -13.03
N TYR A 326 -7.27 -6.92 -12.90
CA TYR A 326 -7.17 -8.34 -12.52
C TYR A 326 -6.30 -9.19 -13.44
N ASP A 327 -6.35 -8.95 -14.76
CA ASP A 327 -5.56 -9.70 -15.72
C ASP A 327 -4.09 -9.25 -15.79
N TYR A 328 -3.74 -8.10 -15.20
CA TYR A 328 -2.42 -7.48 -15.36
C TYR A 328 -1.26 -8.39 -14.92
N PRO A 329 -1.31 -9.07 -13.76
CA PRO A 329 -0.19 -9.87 -13.28
C PRO A 329 0.26 -10.93 -14.28
N GLU A 330 -0.69 -11.61 -14.94
CA GLU A 330 -0.40 -12.72 -15.86
C GLU A 330 -0.63 -12.39 -17.34
N GLY A 331 -1.11 -11.19 -17.65
CA GLY A 331 -1.39 -10.75 -19.01
C GLY A 331 -0.16 -10.80 -19.94
N SER A 332 -0.44 -11.02 -21.23
CA SER A 332 0.54 -10.76 -22.30
C SER A 332 1.02 -9.30 -22.24
N TYR A 333 2.13 -8.96 -22.91
CA TYR A 333 2.57 -7.57 -22.94
C TYR A 333 1.56 -6.69 -23.67
N GLU A 334 0.87 -7.24 -24.66
CA GLU A 334 -0.26 -6.62 -25.36
C GLU A 334 -1.39 -6.33 -24.36
N ARG A 335 -1.80 -7.34 -23.58
CA ARG A 335 -2.87 -7.19 -22.59
C ARG A 335 -2.52 -6.19 -21.50
N ARG A 336 -1.27 -6.16 -21.02
CA ARG A 336 -0.82 -5.13 -20.07
C ARG A 336 -0.87 -3.73 -20.68
N ARG A 337 -0.50 -3.55 -21.95
CA ARG A 337 -0.62 -2.26 -22.64
C ARG A 337 -2.08 -1.81 -22.77
N GLU A 338 -3.01 -2.72 -23.07
CA GLU A 338 -4.44 -2.42 -23.08
C GLU A 338 -4.94 -1.96 -21.71
N ILE A 339 -4.55 -2.67 -20.64
CA ILE A 339 -4.92 -2.33 -19.26
C ILE A 339 -4.35 -0.96 -18.88
N ILE A 340 -3.07 -0.68 -19.19
CA ILE A 340 -2.45 0.63 -18.96
C ILE A 340 -3.24 1.72 -19.69
N LYS A 341 -3.63 1.47 -20.94
CA LYS A 341 -4.39 2.45 -21.72
C LYS A 341 -5.80 2.71 -21.17
N GLU A 342 -6.47 1.66 -20.68
CA GLU A 342 -7.75 1.79 -19.96
C GLU A 342 -7.61 2.68 -18.71
N HIS A 343 -6.55 2.50 -17.93
CA HIS A 343 -6.31 3.32 -16.73
C HIS A 343 -5.95 4.77 -17.08
N GLU A 344 -5.17 4.98 -18.13
CA GLU A 344 -4.82 6.32 -18.62
C GLU A 344 -6.07 7.07 -19.10
N LEU A 345 -6.92 6.41 -19.91
CA LEU A 345 -8.18 6.99 -20.41
C LEU A 345 -9.13 7.30 -19.26
N TYR A 346 -9.31 6.36 -18.33
CA TYR A 346 -10.14 6.54 -17.14
C TYR A 346 -9.70 7.74 -16.32
N GLN A 347 -8.41 7.85 -16.00
CA GLN A 347 -7.96 8.87 -15.07
C GLN A 347 -7.84 10.27 -15.71
N LYS A 348 -7.42 10.36 -16.99
CA LYS A 348 -7.51 11.62 -17.75
C LYS A 348 -8.97 12.07 -17.90
N GLY A 349 -9.87 11.13 -18.17
CA GLY A 349 -11.30 11.41 -18.28
C GLY A 349 -11.91 11.83 -16.93
N LEU A 350 -11.48 11.23 -15.82
CA LEU A 350 -11.89 11.62 -14.47
C LEU A 350 -11.51 13.08 -14.17
N MET A 351 -10.27 13.47 -14.44
CA MET A 351 -9.82 14.85 -14.21
C MET A 351 -10.60 15.84 -15.09
N TYR A 352 -10.79 15.49 -16.37
CA TYR A 352 -11.62 16.30 -17.26
C TYR A 352 -13.08 16.42 -16.79
N TYR A 353 -13.70 15.31 -16.35
CA TYR A 353 -15.07 15.27 -15.85
C TYR A 353 -15.25 16.19 -14.65
N ILE A 354 -14.37 16.09 -13.64
CA ILE A 354 -14.46 16.92 -12.43
C ILE A 354 -14.29 18.41 -12.78
N ALA A 355 -13.37 18.74 -13.69
CA ALA A 355 -13.08 20.13 -14.08
C ALA A 355 -14.14 20.77 -15.00
N ASN A 356 -14.92 19.98 -15.75
CA ASN A 356 -15.72 20.52 -16.86
C ASN A 356 -17.21 20.12 -16.86
N ASP A 357 -17.60 19.01 -16.22
CA ASP A 357 -18.96 18.49 -16.38
C ASP A 357 -19.98 19.33 -15.59
N PRO A 358 -21.10 19.77 -16.21
CA PRO A 358 -22.11 20.57 -15.53
C PRO A 358 -22.79 19.82 -14.37
N GLY A 359 -22.77 18.48 -14.38
CA GLY A 359 -23.31 17.63 -13.32
C GLY A 359 -22.46 17.58 -12.04
N VAL A 360 -21.23 18.10 -12.08
CA VAL A 360 -20.36 18.28 -10.90
C VAL A 360 -20.74 19.59 -10.19
N PRO A 361 -20.84 19.62 -8.84
CA PRO A 361 -21.09 20.85 -8.09
C PRO A 361 -20.13 21.98 -8.48
N GLU A 362 -20.66 23.19 -8.64
CA GLU A 362 -19.93 24.33 -9.21
C GLU A 362 -18.66 24.69 -8.42
N ASP A 363 -18.71 24.62 -7.10
CA ASP A 363 -17.58 24.90 -6.23
C ASP A 363 -16.43 23.90 -6.43
N ILE A 364 -16.75 22.61 -6.59
CA ILE A 364 -15.77 21.55 -6.87
C ILE A 364 -15.21 21.73 -8.29
N ARG A 365 -16.09 21.97 -9.27
CA ARG A 365 -15.71 22.15 -10.68
C ARG A 365 -14.76 23.33 -10.84
N THR A 366 -15.09 24.46 -10.22
CA THR A 366 -14.27 25.68 -10.23
C THR A 366 -12.95 25.46 -9.51
N ALA A 367 -12.94 24.76 -8.37
CA ALA A 367 -11.69 24.43 -7.70
C ALA A 367 -10.78 23.55 -8.57
N MET A 368 -11.34 22.52 -9.23
CA MET A 368 -10.57 21.62 -10.08
C MET A 368 -10.06 22.29 -11.35
N SER A 369 -10.78 23.26 -11.92
CA SER A 369 -10.33 23.98 -13.13
C SER A 369 -9.06 24.80 -12.93
N HIS A 370 -8.66 25.06 -11.67
CA HIS A 370 -7.38 25.70 -11.36
C HIS A 370 -6.19 24.72 -11.34
N TRP A 371 -6.45 23.41 -11.39
CA TRP A 371 -5.42 22.37 -11.43
C TRP A 371 -5.21 21.85 -12.86
N GLY A 372 -4.00 21.35 -13.11
CA GLY A 372 -3.63 20.74 -14.39
C GLY A 372 -2.29 20.01 -14.31
N LEU A 373 -1.81 19.53 -15.46
CA LEU A 373 -0.51 18.88 -15.57
C LEU A 373 0.61 19.94 -15.60
N PRO A 374 1.75 19.73 -14.92
CA PRO A 374 2.88 20.65 -14.98
C PRO A 374 3.66 20.51 -16.31
N LYS A 375 4.06 21.63 -16.92
CA LYS A 375 4.82 21.68 -18.18
C LYS A 375 6.24 21.12 -18.07
N ASP A 376 6.75 20.95 -16.87
CA ASP A 376 8.13 20.55 -16.60
C ASP A 376 8.29 19.12 -16.05
N GLU A 377 7.19 18.36 -15.90
CA GLU A 377 7.25 16.93 -15.60
C GLU A 377 6.86 16.09 -16.82
N PHE A 378 7.44 14.89 -16.91
CA PHE A 378 7.10 13.87 -17.92
C PHE A 378 7.04 14.41 -19.36
N ASN A 379 8.00 15.26 -19.72
CA ASN A 379 8.03 16.00 -21.01
C ASN A 379 8.04 15.08 -22.24
N ASP A 380 8.55 13.87 -22.08
CA ASP A 380 8.63 12.81 -23.09
C ASP A 380 7.36 11.94 -23.16
N ASN A 381 6.37 12.16 -22.29
CA ASN A 381 5.14 11.37 -22.21
C ASN A 381 3.87 12.24 -22.12
N GLY A 382 3.90 13.42 -22.76
CA GLY A 382 2.76 14.35 -22.79
C GLY A 382 2.35 14.84 -21.40
N HIS A 383 3.34 15.03 -20.51
CA HIS A 383 3.17 15.48 -19.13
C HIS A 383 2.37 14.52 -18.23
N TRP A 384 2.22 13.26 -18.66
CA TRP A 384 1.55 12.21 -17.90
C TRP A 384 2.58 11.24 -17.29
N PRO A 385 2.37 10.75 -16.05
CA PRO A 385 3.29 9.82 -15.42
C PRO A 385 3.57 8.57 -16.27
N HIS A 386 4.83 8.12 -16.31
CA HIS A 386 5.25 6.98 -17.13
C HIS A 386 4.72 5.63 -16.66
N GLN A 387 4.57 5.48 -15.34
CA GLN A 387 4.34 4.20 -14.69
C GLN A 387 2.93 4.11 -14.10
N ILE A 388 2.20 3.06 -14.44
CA ILE A 388 0.99 2.69 -13.69
C ILE A 388 1.41 2.17 -12.31
N TYR A 389 0.69 2.53 -11.25
CA TYR A 389 0.97 2.06 -9.91
C TYR A 389 0.53 0.60 -9.75
N VAL A 390 1.41 -0.31 -10.17
CA VAL A 390 1.32 -1.75 -9.91
C VAL A 390 1.53 -1.97 -8.41
N ARG A 391 0.46 -1.89 -7.63
CA ARG A 391 0.52 -2.06 -6.17
C ARG A 391 0.86 -3.50 -5.80
N GLU A 392 0.44 -4.47 -6.61
CA GLU A 392 0.62 -5.89 -6.35
C GLU A 392 0.40 -6.68 -7.62
N ALA A 393 1.32 -7.57 -7.97
CA ALA A 393 1.12 -8.52 -9.06
C ALA A 393 1.35 -9.95 -8.54
N ARG A 394 2.38 -10.63 -9.04
CA ARG A 394 2.79 -11.92 -8.50
C ARG A 394 3.51 -11.73 -7.17
N ARG A 395 3.30 -12.67 -6.26
CA ARG A 395 4.11 -12.82 -5.04
C ARG A 395 4.72 -14.21 -5.02
N MET A 396 6.02 -14.29 -4.76
CA MET A 396 6.72 -15.55 -4.67
C MET A 396 6.12 -16.46 -3.58
N VAL A 397 6.18 -17.77 -3.78
CA VAL A 397 5.82 -18.76 -2.75
C VAL A 397 7.06 -19.61 -2.47
N THR A 398 7.64 -19.43 -1.29
CA THR A 398 8.83 -20.14 -0.84
C THR A 398 8.59 -20.77 0.54
N ASP A 399 9.63 -21.31 1.16
CA ASP A 399 9.55 -21.99 2.47
C ASP A 399 9.23 -21.04 3.64
N PHE A 400 9.33 -19.73 3.41
CA PHE A 400 8.97 -18.71 4.38
C PHE A 400 8.18 -17.59 3.69
N VAL A 401 6.98 -17.30 4.18
CA VAL A 401 6.09 -16.28 3.64
C VAL A 401 5.86 -15.24 4.74
N MET A 402 6.13 -13.97 4.46
CA MET A 402 5.79 -12.86 5.37
C MET A 402 4.25 -12.75 5.49
N THR A 403 3.74 -12.59 6.71
CA THR A 403 2.28 -12.56 6.98
C THR A 403 1.92 -11.41 7.92
N GLU A 404 0.63 -11.12 8.06
CA GLU A 404 0.05 -10.20 9.05
C GLU A 404 0.70 -10.37 10.43
N ARG A 405 0.93 -11.63 10.84
CA ARG A 405 1.45 -12.01 12.16
C ARG A 405 2.91 -11.61 12.37
N HIS A 406 3.73 -11.69 11.33
CA HIS A 406 5.11 -11.20 11.34
C HIS A 406 5.15 -9.67 11.44
N LEU A 407 4.30 -8.98 10.66
CA LEU A 407 4.18 -7.53 10.69
C LEU A 407 3.69 -7.04 12.07
N GLN A 408 2.73 -7.73 12.67
CA GLN A 408 2.24 -7.47 14.02
C GLN A 408 3.20 -7.91 15.14
N GLY A 409 4.25 -8.66 14.81
CA GLY A 409 5.23 -9.15 15.79
C GLY A 409 4.66 -10.21 16.73
N THR A 410 3.55 -10.85 16.35
CA THR A 410 3.01 -12.01 17.05
C THR A 410 3.74 -13.29 16.68
N GLU A 411 4.49 -13.27 15.57
CA GLU A 411 5.48 -14.28 15.19
C GLU A 411 6.84 -13.63 14.90
N PRO A 412 7.96 -14.35 15.17
CA PRO A 412 9.29 -13.83 14.92
C PRO A 412 9.60 -13.81 13.42
N THR A 413 10.26 -12.75 12.96
CA THR A 413 10.86 -12.73 11.62
C THR A 413 12.32 -13.19 11.70
N PRO A 414 12.69 -14.34 11.12
CA PRO A 414 14.07 -14.80 11.09
C PRO A 414 14.89 -13.94 10.13
N GLU A 415 16.19 -13.80 10.42
CA GLU A 415 17.20 -13.30 9.47
C GLU A 415 16.82 -11.96 8.81
N PRO A 416 16.58 -10.89 9.57
CA PRO A 416 16.17 -9.61 9.02
C PRO A 416 17.23 -9.02 8.07
N ILE A 417 16.76 -8.53 6.92
CA ILE A 417 17.58 -7.81 5.93
C ILE A 417 17.13 -6.36 5.70
N GLY A 418 16.02 -5.97 6.33
CA GLY A 418 15.47 -4.63 6.24
C GLY A 418 14.26 -4.48 7.14
N MET A 419 13.67 -3.29 7.15
CA MET A 419 12.53 -2.96 7.98
C MET A 419 11.42 -2.32 7.14
N GLY A 420 10.18 -2.71 7.41
CA GLY A 420 8.98 -1.97 7.01
C GLY A 420 8.39 -1.25 8.21
N SER A 421 7.58 -0.22 7.98
CA SER A 421 6.92 0.51 9.07
C SER A 421 5.60 1.18 8.70
N TYR A 422 5.17 1.04 7.45
CA TYR A 422 3.91 1.61 6.98
C TYR A 422 2.72 0.74 7.38
N ASN A 423 1.50 1.26 7.21
CA ASN A 423 0.30 0.48 7.46
C ASN A 423 0.22 -0.74 6.53
N MET A 424 -0.43 -1.81 6.97
CA MET A 424 -0.99 -2.81 6.07
C MET A 424 -2.11 -2.12 5.31
N ASP A 425 -1.75 -1.64 4.11
CA ASP A 425 -2.54 -0.81 3.21
C ASP A 425 -2.81 -1.57 1.90
N SER A 426 -4.04 -2.08 1.77
CA SER A 426 -4.55 -2.72 0.55
C SER A 426 -5.76 -1.93 0.10
N HIS A 427 -5.83 -1.50 -1.16
CA HIS A 427 -6.93 -0.69 -1.68
C HIS A 427 -8.19 -1.53 -2.01
N HIS A 428 -9.29 -0.85 -2.36
CA HIS A 428 -10.50 -1.51 -2.87
C HIS A 428 -10.17 -2.39 -4.08
N VAL A 429 -10.81 -3.56 -4.17
CA VAL A 429 -10.62 -4.48 -5.30
C VAL A 429 -11.84 -4.51 -6.22
N GLN A 430 -13.04 -4.33 -5.67
CA GLN A 430 -14.30 -4.32 -6.44
C GLN A 430 -15.31 -3.33 -5.86
N ARG A 431 -16.29 -2.97 -6.69
CA ARG A 431 -17.47 -2.20 -6.31
C ARG A 431 -18.73 -3.00 -6.60
N TYR A 432 -19.66 -3.08 -5.67
CA TYR A 432 -20.85 -3.93 -5.75
C TYR A 432 -22.10 -3.19 -5.25
N VAL A 433 -23.27 -3.82 -5.40
CA VAL A 433 -24.53 -3.34 -4.83
C VAL A 433 -24.84 -4.08 -3.54
N ASP A 434 -25.02 -3.35 -2.44
CA ASP A 434 -25.35 -3.93 -1.15
C ASP A 434 -26.81 -4.41 -1.06
N ALA A 435 -27.14 -5.07 0.05
CA ALA A 435 -28.50 -5.59 0.29
C ALA A 435 -29.59 -4.50 0.34
N ASN A 436 -29.19 -3.23 0.50
CA ASN A 436 -30.10 -2.08 0.51
C ASN A 436 -30.20 -1.41 -0.88
N GLY A 437 -29.55 -1.95 -1.90
CA GLY A 437 -29.58 -1.41 -3.25
C GLY A 437 -28.63 -0.23 -3.49
N HIS A 438 -27.60 -0.04 -2.66
CA HIS A 438 -26.64 1.07 -2.80
C HIS A 438 -25.26 0.59 -3.26
N ALA A 439 -24.52 1.48 -3.93
CA ALA A 439 -23.12 1.23 -4.28
C ALA A 439 -22.24 1.15 -3.01
N ARG A 440 -21.41 0.11 -2.94
CA ARG A 440 -20.39 -0.10 -1.90
C ARG A 440 -19.11 -0.62 -2.54
N ASN A 441 -17.97 -0.27 -1.96
CA ASN A 441 -16.70 -0.88 -2.32
C ASN A 441 -16.31 -2.00 -1.35
N GLU A 442 -15.55 -2.98 -1.82
CA GLU A 442 -15.00 -4.09 -1.05
C GLU A 442 -13.46 -4.09 -1.18
N GLY A 443 -12.78 -4.51 -0.11
CA GLY A 443 -11.33 -4.37 0.05
C GLY A 443 -11.03 -3.25 1.03
N ASP A 444 -10.04 -2.41 0.71
CA ASP A 444 -9.58 -1.28 1.53
C ASP A 444 -9.34 -1.60 3.01
N ILE A 445 -8.17 -2.16 3.29
CA ILE A 445 -7.67 -2.38 4.64
C ILE A 445 -6.56 -1.39 4.90
N GLN A 446 -6.70 -0.59 5.96
CA GLN A 446 -5.69 0.36 6.43
C GLN A 446 -5.42 0.16 7.91
N VAL A 447 -4.58 -0.82 8.23
CA VAL A 447 -4.32 -1.20 9.62
C VAL A 447 -2.85 -1.00 9.98
N ASN A 448 -2.60 -0.32 11.10
CA ASN A 448 -1.24 -0.16 11.60
C ASN A 448 -0.67 -1.50 12.09
N PRO A 449 0.56 -1.89 11.70
CA PRO A 449 1.17 -3.15 12.14
C PRO A 449 1.62 -3.14 13.61
N GLY A 450 1.37 -2.07 14.38
CA GLY A 450 1.81 -1.96 15.78
C GLY A 450 3.28 -1.57 15.93
N GLY A 451 3.85 -0.88 14.93
CA GLY A 451 5.24 -0.42 14.91
C GLY A 451 6.06 -0.96 13.73
N PRO A 452 7.34 -0.57 13.64
CA PRO A 452 8.22 -1.05 12.58
C PRO A 452 8.46 -2.56 12.75
N TYR A 453 8.60 -3.27 11.64
CA TYR A 453 8.75 -4.72 11.61
C TYR A 453 9.90 -5.14 10.68
N PRO A 454 10.66 -6.18 11.05
CA PRO A 454 11.69 -6.76 10.20
C PRO A 454 11.12 -7.51 8.99
N ILE A 455 11.89 -7.54 7.89
CA ILE A 455 11.63 -8.33 6.69
C ILE A 455 12.71 -9.40 6.54
N SER A 456 12.31 -10.65 6.39
CA SER A 456 13.22 -11.80 6.37
C SER A 456 13.97 -11.95 5.06
N TYR A 457 15.24 -12.33 5.14
CA TYR A 457 16.02 -12.81 3.99
C TYR A 457 15.32 -13.99 3.28
N ARG A 458 14.71 -14.88 4.06
CA ARG A 458 14.07 -16.09 3.55
C ARG A 458 12.88 -15.79 2.64
N ALA A 459 12.32 -14.58 2.72
CA ALA A 459 11.21 -14.16 1.88
C ALA A 459 11.64 -13.71 0.46
N ILE A 460 12.92 -13.39 0.24
CA ILE A 460 13.42 -12.93 -1.07
C ILE A 460 14.19 -14.02 -1.84
N VAL A 461 14.30 -15.23 -1.28
CA VAL A 461 14.93 -16.39 -1.93
C VAL A 461 13.89 -17.43 -2.36
N PRO A 462 13.95 -17.94 -3.61
CA PRO A 462 13.13 -19.05 -4.06
C PRO A 462 13.45 -20.35 -3.31
N LYS A 463 12.59 -21.37 -3.45
CA LYS A 463 12.95 -22.72 -2.99
C LYS A 463 14.18 -23.20 -3.73
N ALA A 464 15.10 -23.88 -3.03
CA ALA A 464 16.35 -24.37 -3.61
C ALA A 464 16.12 -25.30 -4.81
N GLY A 465 15.05 -26.10 -4.78
CA GLY A 465 14.65 -26.98 -5.88
C GLY A 465 14.12 -26.26 -7.14
N GLU A 466 13.78 -24.97 -7.04
CA GLU A 466 13.23 -24.19 -8.14
C GLU A 466 14.29 -23.31 -8.80
N CYS A 467 15.01 -22.48 -8.04
CA CYS A 467 16.03 -21.60 -8.60
C CYS A 467 17.11 -21.19 -7.58
N THR A 468 18.37 -21.55 -7.84
CA THR A 468 19.45 -21.41 -6.82
C THR A 468 20.27 -20.13 -6.89
N ASN A 469 20.09 -19.32 -7.95
CA ASN A 469 20.84 -18.08 -8.16
C ASN A 469 19.95 -16.88 -8.51
N LEU A 470 18.74 -16.83 -7.97
CA LEU A 470 17.79 -15.74 -8.17
C LEU A 470 17.37 -15.13 -6.83
N LEU A 471 17.33 -13.80 -6.76
CA LEU A 471 16.77 -13.05 -5.62
C LEU A 471 15.60 -12.19 -6.10
N VAL A 472 14.56 -12.07 -5.29
CA VAL A 472 13.30 -11.40 -5.63
C VAL A 472 12.93 -10.36 -4.56
N PRO A 473 13.53 -9.15 -4.57
CA PRO A 473 13.28 -8.12 -3.56
C PRO A 473 11.92 -7.42 -3.67
N VAL A 474 11.29 -7.42 -4.85
CA VAL A 474 10.02 -6.70 -5.08
C VAL A 474 8.82 -7.64 -4.95
N CYS A 475 8.75 -8.68 -5.78
CA CYS A 475 7.69 -9.71 -5.71
C CYS A 475 7.98 -10.79 -4.66
N LEU A 476 8.51 -10.39 -3.50
CA LEU A 476 8.93 -11.31 -2.44
C LEU A 476 7.78 -12.17 -1.91
N ALA A 477 8.11 -13.20 -1.14
CA ALA A 477 7.14 -14.09 -0.56
C ALA A 477 6.40 -13.45 0.63
N SER A 478 5.13 -13.10 0.40
CA SER A 478 4.23 -12.62 1.44
C SER A 478 2.76 -12.97 1.16
N SER A 479 1.93 -12.94 2.19
CA SER A 479 0.48 -12.84 2.03
C SER A 479 0.11 -11.50 1.38
N HIS A 480 -1.09 -11.43 0.79
CA HIS A 480 -1.63 -10.19 0.21
C HIS A 480 -1.62 -9.03 1.21
N ILE A 481 -2.16 -9.24 2.42
CA ILE A 481 -2.25 -8.17 3.40
C ILE A 481 -0.87 -7.70 3.90
N ALA A 482 0.07 -8.62 4.10
CA ALA A 482 1.43 -8.26 4.48
C ALA A 482 2.14 -7.47 3.37
N TYR A 483 1.91 -7.86 2.10
CA TYR A 483 2.44 -7.15 0.95
C TYR A 483 1.99 -5.69 0.92
N GLY A 484 0.74 -5.42 1.31
CA GLY A 484 0.18 -4.07 1.41
C GLY A 484 1.03 -3.09 2.23
N SER A 485 1.82 -3.59 3.19
CA SER A 485 2.79 -2.77 3.93
C SER A 485 4.21 -2.85 3.37
N ILE A 486 4.64 -4.02 2.88
CA ILE A 486 6.02 -4.24 2.42
C ILE A 486 6.30 -3.51 1.10
N ARG A 487 5.28 -3.33 0.24
CA ARG A 487 5.40 -2.81 -1.13
C ARG A 487 5.82 -1.34 -1.29
N MET A 488 6.26 -0.69 -0.22
CA MET A 488 6.59 0.74 -0.25
C MET A 488 7.95 0.96 -0.91
N GLU A 489 8.08 2.01 -1.73
CA GLU A 489 9.33 2.34 -2.44
C GLU A 489 10.59 2.44 -1.54
N PRO A 490 10.54 3.05 -0.33
CA PRO A 490 11.69 2.99 0.60
C PRO A 490 12.11 1.56 0.94
N VAL A 491 11.15 0.65 1.09
CA VAL A 491 11.40 -0.75 1.42
C VAL A 491 11.99 -1.48 0.21
N PHE A 492 11.53 -1.18 -1.00
CA PHE A 492 12.13 -1.73 -2.23
C PHE A 492 13.58 -1.27 -2.43
N LEU A 493 13.93 -0.02 -2.13
CA LEU A 493 15.33 0.42 -2.08
C LEU A 493 16.14 -0.41 -1.05
N ILE A 494 15.62 -0.58 0.16
CA ILE A 494 16.24 -1.39 1.23
C ILE A 494 16.48 -2.84 0.79
N LEU A 495 15.47 -3.47 0.20
CA LEU A 495 15.52 -4.87 -0.23
C LEU A 495 16.39 -5.05 -1.49
N GLY A 496 16.43 -4.07 -2.39
CA GLY A 496 17.33 -4.03 -3.54
C GLY A 496 18.81 -4.07 -3.10
N GLN A 497 19.21 -3.16 -2.20
CA GLN A 497 20.54 -3.17 -1.59
C GLN A 497 20.84 -4.53 -0.95
N SER A 498 19.89 -5.06 -0.18
CA SER A 498 20.10 -6.29 0.58
C SER A 498 20.21 -7.53 -0.31
N ALA A 499 19.43 -7.60 -1.39
CA ALA A 499 19.55 -8.63 -2.41
C ALA A 499 20.94 -8.59 -3.07
N ALA A 500 21.44 -7.41 -3.46
CA ALA A 500 22.77 -7.31 -4.05
C ALA A 500 23.90 -7.71 -3.09
N THR A 501 23.79 -7.37 -1.81
CA THR A 501 24.75 -7.81 -0.78
C THR A 501 24.75 -9.33 -0.64
N ALA A 502 23.57 -9.96 -0.63
CA ALA A 502 23.45 -11.41 -0.60
C ALA A 502 23.96 -12.07 -1.90
N ALA A 503 23.72 -11.47 -3.06
CA ALA A 503 24.23 -11.93 -4.34
C ALA A 503 25.76 -11.92 -4.35
N ALA A 504 26.39 -10.83 -3.90
CA ALA A 504 27.83 -10.73 -3.78
C ALA A 504 28.40 -11.78 -2.82
N ALA A 505 27.77 -11.97 -1.65
CA ALA A 505 28.16 -12.99 -0.69
C ALA A 505 28.05 -14.41 -1.27
N ALA A 506 26.98 -14.72 -1.98
CA ALA A 506 26.79 -16.01 -2.66
C ALA A 506 27.89 -16.28 -3.69
N ILE A 507 28.23 -15.26 -4.50
CA ILE A 507 29.29 -15.34 -5.51
C ILE A 507 30.65 -15.58 -4.86
N ASP A 508 30.98 -14.85 -3.79
CA ASP A 508 32.29 -14.94 -3.12
C ASP A 508 32.48 -16.25 -2.37
N ALA A 509 31.42 -16.77 -1.75
CA ALA A 509 31.44 -18.06 -1.09
C ALA A 509 31.25 -19.25 -2.04
N GLY A 510 30.92 -19.00 -3.32
CA GLY A 510 30.62 -20.05 -4.29
C GLY A 510 29.40 -20.90 -3.91
N THR A 511 28.40 -20.30 -3.26
CA THR A 511 27.22 -20.98 -2.72
C THR A 511 25.94 -20.52 -3.42
N ASP A 512 24.87 -21.29 -3.24
CA ASP A 512 23.52 -20.91 -3.69
C ASP A 512 22.97 -19.79 -2.79
N VAL A 513 22.05 -18.97 -3.32
CA VAL A 513 21.50 -17.84 -2.56
C VAL A 513 20.77 -18.31 -1.29
N GLN A 514 20.17 -19.49 -1.31
CA GLN A 514 19.52 -20.08 -0.14
C GLN A 514 20.49 -20.42 1.01
N ASN A 515 21.79 -20.56 0.70
CA ASN A 515 22.82 -21.03 1.61
C ASN A 515 23.82 -19.93 2.01
N VAL A 516 23.48 -18.65 1.78
CA VAL A 516 24.29 -17.53 2.26
C VAL A 516 24.26 -17.49 3.79
N ASP A 517 25.43 -17.50 4.43
CA ASP A 517 25.52 -17.37 5.89
C ASP A 517 24.99 -15.99 6.32
N TYR A 518 23.95 -16.01 7.15
CA TYR A 518 23.30 -14.80 7.63
C TYR A 518 24.22 -13.94 8.50
N SER A 519 25.14 -14.53 9.28
CA SER A 519 25.94 -13.74 10.22
C SER A 519 26.91 -12.75 9.52
N PRO A 520 27.70 -13.17 8.51
CA PRO A 520 28.44 -12.25 7.64
C PRO A 520 27.55 -11.28 6.86
N LEU A 521 26.42 -11.75 6.33
CA LEU A 521 25.46 -10.90 5.60
C LEU A 521 24.96 -9.75 6.49
N GLN A 522 24.48 -10.07 7.69
CA GLN A 522 23.99 -9.12 8.68
C GLN A 522 25.07 -8.08 9.04
N ARG A 523 26.30 -8.52 9.31
CA ARG A 523 27.42 -7.61 9.60
C ARG A 523 27.67 -6.64 8.46
N ARG A 524 27.61 -7.12 7.21
CA ARG A 524 27.80 -6.26 6.03
C ARG A 524 26.66 -5.25 5.88
N LEU A 525 25.41 -5.68 6.03
CA LEU A 525 24.25 -4.79 5.95
C LEU A 525 24.30 -3.68 7.02
N LEU A 526 24.66 -4.01 8.26
CA LEU A 526 24.83 -3.02 9.33
C LEU A 526 25.99 -2.07 9.05
N ALA A 527 27.09 -2.56 8.47
CA ALA A 527 28.22 -1.72 8.06
C ALA A 527 27.84 -0.75 6.93
N ASP A 528 26.93 -1.15 6.04
CA ASP A 528 26.36 -0.29 5.02
C ASP A 528 25.14 0.53 5.54
N HIS A 529 25.03 0.69 6.87
CA HIS A 529 24.02 1.47 7.57
C HIS A 529 22.56 1.03 7.34
N GLN A 530 22.32 -0.23 7.00
CA GLN A 530 20.98 -0.80 6.95
C GLN A 530 20.41 -0.90 8.37
N VAL A 531 19.10 -0.65 8.51
CA VAL A 531 18.38 -0.87 9.77
C VAL A 531 17.74 -2.25 9.72
N LEU A 532 18.12 -3.14 10.64
CA LEU A 532 17.64 -4.54 10.68
C LEU A 532 16.75 -4.84 11.89
N ASN A 533 16.75 -3.93 12.87
CA ASN A 533 15.94 -4.06 14.07
C ASN A 533 15.70 -2.68 14.67
N LEU A 534 14.46 -2.43 15.07
CA LEU A 534 14.11 -1.29 15.90
C LEU A 534 13.27 -1.78 17.09
N PRO A 535 13.45 -1.20 18.29
CA PRO A 535 12.61 -1.53 19.42
C PRO A 535 11.14 -1.31 19.06
N ARG A 536 10.35 -2.38 19.19
CA ARG A 536 8.90 -2.27 19.16
C ARG A 536 8.43 -1.89 20.56
N THR A 537 7.75 -0.77 20.67
CA THR A 537 6.90 -0.51 21.82
C THR A 537 5.70 -1.43 21.68
N VAL A 538 5.82 -2.68 22.13
CA VAL A 538 4.71 -3.63 22.13
C VAL A 538 3.66 -3.06 23.09
N ARG A 539 2.63 -2.40 22.55
CA ARG A 539 1.41 -2.18 23.32
C ARG A 539 0.88 -3.58 23.63
N LYS A 540 0.93 -3.97 24.91
CA LYS A 540 0.44 -5.28 25.36
C LYS A 540 -1.05 -5.34 25.03
N VAL A 541 -1.40 -6.06 23.97
CA VAL A 541 -2.79 -6.25 23.56
C VAL A 541 -3.49 -7.07 24.63
N LEU A 542 -4.51 -6.49 25.27
CA LEU A 542 -5.35 -7.22 26.21
C LEU A 542 -6.38 -8.00 25.42
N SER A 543 -6.17 -9.31 25.25
CA SER A 543 -7.15 -10.16 24.61
C SER A 543 -8.31 -10.47 25.56
N THR A 544 -9.54 -10.51 25.04
CA THR A 544 -10.70 -11.05 25.79
C THR A 544 -10.42 -12.43 26.40
N ARG A 545 -9.64 -13.28 25.71
CA ARG A 545 -9.28 -14.64 26.18
C ARG A 545 -8.32 -14.66 27.37
N SER A 546 -7.54 -13.59 27.57
CA SER A 546 -6.59 -13.51 28.68
C SER A 546 -7.16 -12.79 29.90
N LEU A 547 -8.37 -12.24 29.79
CA LEU A 547 -9.04 -11.51 30.86
C LEU A 547 -9.95 -12.46 31.66
N PRO A 548 -10.04 -12.30 32.99
CA PRO A 548 -10.93 -13.11 33.81
C PRO A 548 -12.41 -12.80 33.56
N GLY A 549 -13.26 -13.80 33.81
CA GLY A 549 -14.72 -13.67 33.68
C GLY A 549 -15.19 -13.72 32.23
N VAL A 550 -16.39 -13.17 31.99
CA VAL A 550 -16.94 -13.02 30.64
C VAL A 550 -16.65 -11.61 30.18
N VAL A 551 -16.03 -11.46 29.01
CA VAL A 551 -15.72 -10.16 28.41
C VAL A 551 -16.38 -10.07 27.05
N VAL A 552 -17.13 -8.99 26.83
CA VAL A 552 -17.79 -8.67 25.56
C VAL A 552 -17.08 -7.44 24.99
N ASP A 553 -16.45 -7.61 23.84
CA ASP A 553 -15.70 -6.58 23.10
C ASP A 553 -16.64 -5.75 22.22
N ASP A 554 -16.20 -4.57 21.77
CA ASP A 554 -16.99 -3.66 20.93
C ASP A 554 -17.32 -4.28 19.57
N GLU A 555 -16.47 -5.17 19.03
CA GLU A 555 -16.76 -5.91 17.81
C GLU A 555 -17.99 -6.83 17.95
N ALA A 556 -18.36 -7.22 19.19
CA ALA A 556 -19.53 -8.04 19.49
C ALA A 556 -20.73 -7.24 20.04
N ALA A 557 -20.60 -5.91 20.16
CA ALA A 557 -21.67 -5.06 20.67
C ALA A 557 -22.78 -4.80 19.64
N GLU A 558 -24.02 -4.69 20.10
CA GLU A 558 -25.15 -4.23 19.30
C GLU A 558 -25.11 -2.70 19.22
N LEU A 559 -24.86 -2.14 18.04
CA LEU A 559 -24.68 -0.69 17.86
C LEU A 559 -25.91 -0.04 17.23
N THR A 560 -26.33 1.09 17.80
CA THR A 560 -27.27 2.04 17.18
C THR A 560 -26.52 3.31 16.79
N GLY A 561 -26.72 3.78 15.56
CA GLY A 561 -26.02 4.93 14.99
C GLY A 561 -24.62 4.59 14.46
N ASN A 562 -23.97 5.57 13.81
CA ASN A 562 -22.65 5.35 13.22
C ASN A 562 -21.53 5.56 14.24
N TRP A 563 -20.74 4.51 14.48
CA TRP A 563 -19.59 4.51 15.39
C TRP A 563 -18.30 4.33 14.58
N GLY A 564 -17.40 5.31 14.68
CA GLY A 564 -16.06 5.20 14.09
C GLY A 564 -15.17 4.27 14.91
N THR A 565 -14.21 3.61 14.28
CA THR A 565 -13.21 2.75 14.95
C THR A 565 -11.88 3.48 15.08
N SER A 566 -11.16 3.26 16.17
CA SER A 566 -9.83 3.83 16.38
C SER A 566 -8.98 2.93 17.28
N SER A 567 -7.67 3.00 17.11
CA SER A 567 -6.67 2.31 17.93
C SER A 567 -5.53 3.25 18.37
N VAL A 568 -5.77 4.56 18.20
CA VAL A 568 -4.77 5.62 18.38
C VAL A 568 -4.40 5.79 19.86
N VAL A 569 -5.41 5.97 20.73
CA VAL A 569 -5.21 6.20 22.16
C VAL A 569 -5.40 4.88 22.91
N GLY A 570 -4.34 4.32 23.50
CA GLY A 570 -4.45 3.13 24.37
C GLY A 570 -4.61 3.50 25.85
N PRO A 571 -4.80 2.51 26.74
CA PRO A 571 -5.00 1.09 26.46
C PRO A 571 -6.43 0.77 25.97
N TYR A 572 -6.60 -0.40 25.31
CA TYR A 572 -7.90 -0.95 24.87
C TYR A 572 -7.86 -2.49 24.81
N VAL A 573 -9.01 -3.14 24.69
CA VAL A 573 -9.15 -4.60 24.53
C VAL A 573 -9.09 -4.96 23.03
N ASN A 574 -8.51 -6.12 22.71
CA ASN A 574 -8.30 -6.62 21.36
C ASN A 574 -7.70 -5.57 20.39
N ALA A 575 -8.40 -5.23 19.30
CA ALA A 575 -7.84 -4.51 18.16
C ALA A 575 -7.96 -2.98 18.25
N GLY A 576 -8.78 -2.45 19.16
CA GLY A 576 -9.07 -1.02 19.22
C GLY A 576 -10.28 -0.70 20.08
N TYR A 577 -10.93 0.41 19.79
CA TYR A 577 -12.18 0.84 20.39
C TYR A 577 -13.02 1.57 19.34
N ARG A 578 -14.29 1.83 19.66
CA ARG A 578 -15.18 2.66 18.86
C ARG A 578 -15.47 3.99 19.52
N HIS A 579 -15.84 4.98 18.72
CA HIS A 579 -16.20 6.30 19.18
C HIS A 579 -17.38 6.90 18.42
N ASP A 580 -18.16 7.71 19.12
CA ASP A 580 -19.33 8.40 18.55
C ASP A 580 -18.95 9.56 17.60
N GLY A 581 -17.66 9.90 17.53
CA GLY A 581 -17.15 11.01 16.72
C GLY A 581 -17.54 12.39 17.25
N ASN A 582 -18.01 12.47 18.50
CA ASN A 582 -18.60 13.67 19.10
C ASN A 582 -19.75 14.27 18.26
N ALA A 583 -20.51 13.41 17.59
CA ALA A 583 -21.60 13.78 16.69
C ALA A 583 -22.90 13.02 17.03
N ASP A 584 -24.03 13.54 16.55
CA ASP A 584 -25.38 12.96 16.72
C ASP A 584 -25.71 12.58 18.18
N LYS A 585 -25.53 13.54 19.09
CA LYS A 585 -25.82 13.35 20.52
C LYS A 585 -27.28 12.93 20.74
N GLY A 586 -27.48 11.90 21.55
CA GLY A 586 -28.79 11.30 21.83
C GLY A 586 -29.30 10.33 20.76
N LYS A 587 -28.52 10.07 19.70
CA LYS A 587 -28.91 9.16 18.60
C LYS A 587 -28.05 7.91 18.51
N LYS A 588 -27.07 7.72 19.41
CA LYS A 588 -26.15 6.59 19.38
C LYS A 588 -26.14 5.84 20.70
N SER A 589 -26.12 4.52 20.62
CA SER A 589 -25.94 3.62 21.75
C SER A 589 -25.17 2.36 21.36
N ALA A 590 -24.59 1.72 22.37
CA ALA A 590 -23.95 0.41 22.24
C ALA A 590 -24.39 -0.49 23.37
N THR A 591 -24.89 -1.68 23.03
CA THR A 591 -25.36 -2.67 24.00
C THR A 591 -24.46 -3.90 24.01
N PHE A 592 -23.88 -4.17 25.16
CA PHE A 592 -23.02 -5.33 25.42
C PHE A 592 -23.84 -6.40 26.15
N ARG A 593 -24.17 -7.50 25.46
CA ARG A 593 -24.94 -8.61 26.04
C ARG A 593 -24.04 -9.76 26.43
N ALA A 594 -24.25 -10.30 27.61
CA ALA A 594 -23.57 -11.51 28.08
C ALA A 594 -24.58 -12.54 28.57
N LYS A 595 -24.41 -13.80 28.14
CA LYS A 595 -25.14 -14.93 28.73
C LYS A 595 -24.38 -15.39 29.97
N LEU A 596 -24.91 -15.12 31.15
CA LEU A 596 -24.29 -15.42 32.43
C LEU A 596 -25.12 -16.43 33.24
N GLU A 597 -24.45 -17.26 34.03
CA GLU A 597 -25.11 -18.03 35.08
C GLU A 597 -25.66 -17.10 36.16
N PRO A 598 -26.85 -17.37 36.76
CA PRO A 598 -27.37 -16.57 37.86
C PRO A 598 -26.35 -16.39 38.99
N GLY A 599 -26.12 -15.15 39.40
CA GLY A 599 -25.15 -14.85 40.45
C GLY A 599 -24.87 -13.36 40.64
N ARG A 600 -23.98 -13.06 41.59
CA ARG A 600 -23.52 -11.69 41.86
C ARG A 600 -22.27 -11.42 41.03
N TYR A 601 -22.27 -10.33 40.28
CA TYR A 601 -21.19 -9.97 39.36
C TYR A 601 -20.72 -8.54 39.59
N GLU A 602 -19.41 -8.33 39.60
CA GLU A 602 -18.82 -7.02 39.37
C GLU A 602 -18.78 -6.73 37.87
N ILE A 603 -19.25 -5.55 37.50
CA ILE A 603 -19.24 -5.07 36.11
C ILE A 603 -18.16 -4.01 35.98
N ARG A 604 -17.36 -4.14 34.93
CA ARG A 604 -16.36 -3.15 34.53
C ARG A 604 -16.56 -2.76 33.07
N VAL A 605 -16.34 -1.48 32.77
CA VAL A 605 -16.39 -0.93 31.42
C VAL A 605 -14.97 -0.52 31.03
N ALA A 606 -14.52 -0.95 29.87
CA ALA A 606 -13.25 -0.55 29.27
C ALA A 606 -13.41 0.69 28.39
N TYR A 607 -12.45 1.60 28.47
CA TYR A 607 -12.32 2.75 27.58
C TYR A 607 -10.89 3.32 27.60
N SER A 608 -10.55 4.12 26.59
CA SER A 608 -9.27 4.83 26.51
C SER A 608 -9.43 6.31 26.86
N ALA A 609 -8.85 6.70 28.01
CA ALA A 609 -9.00 8.05 28.56
C ALA A 609 -8.28 9.12 27.73
N ASN A 610 -8.93 10.28 27.57
CA ASN A 610 -8.36 11.46 26.92
C ASN A 610 -9.12 12.74 27.30
N ASP A 611 -8.49 13.91 27.22
CA ASP A 611 -9.10 15.19 27.56
C ASP A 611 -10.29 15.56 26.66
N ASN A 612 -10.35 15.01 25.45
CA ASN A 612 -11.44 15.21 24.50
C ASN A 612 -12.65 14.27 24.71
N ARG A 613 -12.63 13.40 25.73
CA ARG A 613 -13.76 12.50 26.04
C ARG A 613 -14.88 13.18 26.81
N ALA A 614 -16.05 12.58 26.83
CA ALA A 614 -17.17 13.02 27.65
C ALA A 614 -16.96 12.61 29.12
N SER A 615 -17.35 13.49 30.05
CA SER A 615 -17.18 13.29 31.49
C SER A 615 -18.46 12.85 32.22
N ALA A 616 -19.56 12.69 31.50
CA ALA A 616 -20.89 12.39 32.05
C ALA A 616 -21.68 11.51 31.07
N ILE A 617 -21.17 10.32 30.77
CA ILE A 617 -21.71 9.41 29.78
C ILE A 617 -22.77 8.52 30.44
N PRO A 618 -24.04 8.54 30.00
CA PRO A 618 -25.05 7.67 30.57
C PRO A 618 -24.76 6.20 30.29
N VAL A 619 -24.76 5.38 31.34
CA VAL A 619 -24.61 3.92 31.28
C VAL A 619 -25.80 3.28 31.99
N ARG A 620 -26.47 2.33 31.33
CA ARG A 620 -27.56 1.54 31.90
C ARG A 620 -27.16 0.09 32.06
N ILE A 621 -27.43 -0.47 33.23
CA ILE A 621 -27.11 -1.86 33.57
C ILE A 621 -28.41 -2.60 33.79
N HIS A 622 -28.66 -3.62 32.96
CA HIS A 622 -29.79 -4.53 33.08
C HIS A 622 -29.39 -5.66 34.03
N HIS A 623 -30.06 -5.73 35.18
CA HIS A 623 -29.84 -6.71 36.23
C HIS A 623 -31.16 -7.35 36.66
N VAL A 624 -31.11 -8.41 37.48
CA VAL A 624 -32.28 -9.25 37.84
C VAL A 624 -33.45 -8.43 38.41
N ASN A 625 -33.15 -7.35 39.12
CA ASN A 625 -34.14 -6.49 39.80
C ASN A 625 -34.56 -5.25 38.98
N GLY A 626 -34.11 -5.09 37.73
CA GLY A 626 -34.46 -3.94 36.87
C GLY A 626 -33.27 -3.30 36.16
N ILE A 627 -33.37 -1.99 35.91
CA ILE A 627 -32.33 -1.21 35.21
C ILE A 627 -31.75 -0.18 36.18
N ALA A 628 -30.44 -0.24 36.38
CA ALA A 628 -29.68 0.79 37.09
C ALA A 628 -29.07 1.77 36.09
N SER A 629 -29.09 3.06 36.41
CA SER A 629 -28.48 4.13 35.58
C SER A 629 -27.35 4.79 36.34
N LEU A 630 -26.21 4.99 35.68
CA LEU A 630 -25.04 5.68 36.22
C LEU A 630 -24.38 6.55 35.13
N GLN A 631 -23.39 7.34 35.53
CA GLN A 631 -22.58 8.13 34.62
C GLN A 631 -21.11 7.69 34.66
N LEU A 632 -20.50 7.62 33.49
CA LEU A 632 -19.08 7.33 33.30
C LEU A 632 -18.33 8.60 32.89
N ASP A 633 -17.12 8.76 33.43
CA ASP A 633 -16.22 9.87 33.12
C ASP A 633 -14.97 9.34 32.40
N GLU A 634 -14.99 9.44 31.07
CA GLU A 634 -13.90 8.93 30.24
C GLU A 634 -12.69 9.85 30.15
N LYS A 635 -12.69 11.00 30.84
CA LYS A 635 -11.47 11.80 31.01
C LYS A 635 -10.56 11.20 32.08
N LYS A 636 -11.12 10.41 33.00
CA LYS A 636 -10.36 9.79 34.09
C LYS A 636 -9.64 8.55 33.59
N VAL A 637 -8.32 8.52 33.81
CA VAL A 637 -7.49 7.35 33.54
C VAL A 637 -7.97 6.17 34.40
N PRO A 638 -8.22 4.99 33.81
CA PRO A 638 -8.55 3.79 34.57
C PRO A 638 -7.52 3.48 35.68
N PRO A 639 -7.95 2.91 36.81
CA PRO A 639 -7.15 2.85 38.04
C PRO A 639 -5.92 1.94 37.95
N LYS A 640 -5.88 1.00 37.00
CA LYS A 640 -4.74 0.11 36.80
C LYS A 640 -3.96 0.53 35.57
N ALA A 641 -2.65 0.71 35.75
CA ALA A 641 -1.75 0.99 34.64
C ALA A 641 -1.84 -0.12 33.56
N ASN A 642 -2.11 0.30 32.32
CA ASN A 642 -2.24 -0.57 31.15
C ASN A 642 -3.46 -1.51 31.11
N GLU A 643 -4.48 -1.31 31.95
CA GLU A 643 -5.80 -1.95 31.80
C GLU A 643 -6.87 -0.87 31.53
N PRO A 644 -7.76 -1.01 30.52
CA PRO A 644 -8.75 0.01 30.18
C PRO A 644 -9.98 0.02 31.12
N PHE A 645 -10.04 -0.87 32.12
CA PHE A 645 -11.28 -1.14 32.87
C PHE A 645 -11.51 -0.23 34.09
N VAL A 646 -12.72 0.30 34.18
CA VAL A 646 -13.27 0.96 35.38
C VAL A 646 -14.46 0.17 35.91
N ARG A 647 -14.50 -0.02 37.23
CA ARG A 647 -15.64 -0.65 37.91
C ARG A 647 -16.84 0.30 37.91
N VAL A 648 -17.97 -0.17 37.41
CA VAL A 648 -19.25 0.58 37.41
C VAL A 648 -20.21 0.11 38.49
N GLY A 649 -20.06 -1.11 39.01
CA GLY A 649 -20.80 -1.57 40.17
C GLY A 649 -20.82 -3.09 40.34
N THR A 650 -21.65 -3.57 41.27
CA THR A 650 -21.86 -4.98 41.53
C THR A 650 -23.35 -5.27 41.57
N PHE A 651 -23.82 -6.21 40.77
CA PHE A 651 -25.24 -6.49 40.54
C PHE A 651 -25.52 -8.00 40.51
N ASP A 652 -26.76 -8.39 40.84
CA ASP A 652 -27.24 -9.75 40.58
C ASP A 652 -27.66 -9.85 39.11
N LEU A 653 -27.00 -10.73 38.36
CA LEU A 653 -27.15 -10.91 36.91
C LEU A 653 -27.51 -12.37 36.58
N ASP A 654 -28.09 -12.56 35.40
CA ASP A 654 -28.49 -13.84 34.83
C ASP A 654 -28.24 -13.87 33.30
N ASP A 655 -28.94 -14.73 32.57
CA ASP A 655 -28.80 -14.91 31.13
C ASP A 655 -29.27 -13.71 30.29
N LYS A 656 -29.87 -12.68 30.93
CA LYS A 656 -30.34 -11.44 30.30
C LYS A 656 -29.44 -10.24 30.60
N ALA A 657 -28.25 -10.45 31.16
CA ALA A 657 -27.33 -9.37 31.50
C ALA A 657 -26.96 -8.50 30.28
N ALA A 658 -27.12 -7.18 30.43
CA ALA A 658 -26.74 -6.22 29.40
C ALA A 658 -26.23 -4.91 30.01
N VAL A 659 -25.27 -4.29 29.32
CA VAL A 659 -24.79 -2.94 29.63
C VAL A 659 -24.97 -2.08 28.38
N GLU A 660 -25.72 -0.99 28.51
CA GLU A 660 -25.96 -0.01 27.46
C GLU A 660 -25.16 1.27 27.74
N ILE A 661 -24.38 1.73 26.76
CA ILE A 661 -23.65 2.99 26.81
C ILE A 661 -24.31 3.94 25.79
N LEU A 662 -24.70 5.14 26.24
CA LEU A 662 -25.45 6.12 25.45
C LEU A 662 -24.64 7.41 25.25
N ASN A 663 -24.89 8.14 24.17
CA ASN A 663 -24.25 9.44 23.94
C ASN A 663 -25.14 10.66 24.23
N GLU A 664 -26.33 10.45 24.80
CA GLU A 664 -27.26 11.53 25.16
C GLU A 664 -26.66 12.49 26.20
N GLY A 665 -26.82 13.80 25.98
CA GLY A 665 -26.36 14.83 26.92
C GLY A 665 -24.84 14.99 27.02
N THR A 666 -24.05 14.27 26.21
CA THR A 666 -22.58 14.32 26.27
C THR A 666 -21.99 15.48 25.47
N THR A 667 -20.90 16.06 25.96
CA THR A 667 -20.22 17.24 25.36
C THR A 667 -18.83 16.93 24.76
N GLY A 668 -18.39 15.67 24.84
CA GLY A 668 -17.14 15.18 24.26
C GLY A 668 -17.33 13.81 23.59
N HIS A 669 -16.24 13.21 23.12
CA HIS A 669 -16.31 11.87 22.52
C HIS A 669 -16.76 10.82 23.54
N VAL A 670 -17.67 9.94 23.13
CA VAL A 670 -18.02 8.73 23.88
C VAL A 670 -17.27 7.55 23.27
N ILE A 671 -16.54 6.81 24.08
CA ILE A 671 -15.76 5.64 23.70
C ILE A 671 -16.47 4.37 24.17
N ILE A 672 -16.39 3.34 23.36
CA ILE A 672 -16.81 2.00 23.74
C ILE A 672 -15.70 1.03 23.33
N ASP A 673 -15.30 0.15 24.24
CA ASP A 673 -14.21 -0.80 24.02
C ASP A 673 -14.66 -2.20 24.47
N ALA A 674 -14.89 -2.42 25.75
CA ALA A 674 -15.38 -3.72 26.23
C ALA A 674 -16.17 -3.61 27.53
N VAL A 675 -16.96 -4.64 27.85
CA VAL A 675 -17.60 -4.83 29.16
C VAL A 675 -17.17 -6.17 29.74
N GLN A 676 -16.70 -6.15 30.97
CA GLN A 676 -16.25 -7.32 31.72
C GLN A 676 -17.18 -7.63 32.89
N PHE A 677 -17.60 -8.89 32.98
CA PHE A 677 -18.45 -9.45 34.02
C PHE A 677 -17.65 -10.44 34.87
N LEU A 678 -17.36 -10.09 36.12
CA LEU A 678 -16.60 -10.90 37.07
C LEU A 678 -17.53 -11.46 38.14
N LYS A 679 -17.69 -12.79 38.19
CA LYS A 679 -18.47 -13.43 39.26
C LYS A 679 -17.78 -13.18 40.60
N VAL A 680 -18.52 -12.70 41.59
CA VAL A 680 -18.03 -12.44 42.95
C VAL A 680 -18.76 -13.30 43.96
N ALA A 681 -18.11 -13.59 45.09
CA ALA A 681 -18.78 -14.22 46.22
C ALA A 681 -19.89 -13.29 46.77
N ARG A 682 -20.96 -13.89 47.27
CA ARG A 682 -22.12 -13.14 47.78
C ARG A 682 -21.82 -12.35 49.04
#